data_AF-A0A9Y4TPP7-F1
#
_entry.id   AF-A0A9Y4TPP7-F1
#
_cell.length_a   1.000
_cell.length_b   1.000
_cell.length_c   1.000
_cell.angle_alpha   90.00
_cell.angle_beta   90.00
_cell.angle_gamma   90.00
#
_symmetry.space_group_name_H-M   'P 1'
#
loop_
_entity.id
_entity.type
_entity.pdbx_description
1 polymer ?
#
loop_
_entity_poly.entity_id
_entity_poly.type
_entity_poly.pdbx_seq_one_letter_code
_entity_poly.pdbx_strand_id
1 'polypeptide(L)'
;MSTDAEMAIYGKAAVFLRKPEKERIEAQNKPFDAKSACYVVDAKELYLKGTIIKKDAGNVTVKVLDTQEEKTVKEDDVTPMNPPKFDKIEDMAMMTHLNEASVLYNLKERYAAWMIYTYSGLFCATVNPYKWLPVYDAEVVSAYRGKKRMEAPPHIFSVSDNAYQNMLTDRENQSVLITGESGAGKTVNTKRVIQYFATISVGGDKKKEAQGAGKIQGSLEDQIIAANPLLEAYGNAKTVRNDNSSRFGKFIRIHFGTTGKLASADIETYLLEKSRVTFQLPDERGYHIFYQMMTNHKPELIEAALITTNPYDFPMCSMGQITVASIDDKVELEATDNAIDILGFTAEEKISIYKMTGAVLHHGNMKFKQKQREEQAEPDGTEDADKVAYLLGLNSADMLKALCYPRVKVGNEYVTKGQTVPQVIPEGQFIDNKKAAEKLLGSIDVDHDQYRFGHTKVFFKAGLLGTLEEMRDDKLAALVTMTQALCRAYLMRKEFVKMMERRDAIFTIQYNVRSFMNVKHWPWMKVYYKIKPLLKSAETEKELQQMKENYEKMTSDLAAALAKKKELEEKMVSLLQEKNDLQLQVASESENLVDAEERCEGLIKSKIQLEAKLKETTERLEDEEEINAELTAKKRKLEDECSELKKDIDDLELTLAKVEKEKHATENKVKNLTEEMASQDESIAKLTKEKKALQEAHQQTLDDLQAEEDKVNTLTKAKTKLEQQVDDLEGSLEQEKKLRMDLERAKRKLEGDLKLAQESIMDLENDKQQSEEKLKKKDFEISQLLSKIEDEQSMGAQLQKKIKELQARIEELEEEIEAERAARAKVEKQRADLSRELEEISERLEEAGGATAAQIEMNKKREAEFQKLRRDLEESTLQHEATAAALRKKQADSVAELGEQIDNLQRVKQKLEKEKSEYKMEIDDLSSNMEAVAKAKGNLEKMCRTLEDQLSELKTKNDEHLRQLNDVGAQKARLLTENGEFGRQIEEKEALVSQLTRGKQAFTQQIEELKRQIEEEVKAKNALAHGLQSARHDCDLLREQFEEEQEAKAELQRGMSKANSEVAQWRTKYETDAIQRTEELEESKCFFFQTEEDKKNVTRLQDLVDKLQLKVKAYKRQAEEAEEQANVHLSKCRKIQHELEEAEERADIAESQVNKLRAKSRDSGKGKESAE
;
A
#
# COMPACT_ATOMS: atom_id res chain seq x y z
N MET A 1 -34.04 -13.76 44.37
CA MET A 1 -33.76 -14.99 43.59
C MET A 1 -35.10 -15.59 43.24
N SER A 2 -35.26 -16.18 42.05
CA SER A 2 -36.54 -16.73 41.60
C SER A 2 -36.92 -18.01 42.36
N THR A 3 -38.23 -18.16 42.58
CA THR A 3 -38.91 -19.20 43.35
C THR A 3 -39.02 -20.53 42.60
N ASP A 4 -39.38 -21.62 43.29
CA ASP A 4 -39.66 -22.91 42.65
C ASP A 4 -40.80 -22.83 41.61
N ALA A 5 -41.76 -21.92 41.78
CA ALA A 5 -42.84 -21.69 40.81
C ALA A 5 -42.33 -21.02 39.51
N GLU A 6 -41.35 -20.12 39.61
CA GLU A 6 -40.71 -19.50 38.43
C GLU A 6 -39.76 -20.48 37.73
N MET A 7 -39.14 -21.39 38.50
CA MET A 7 -38.29 -22.46 37.94
C MET A 7 -39.06 -23.48 37.09
N ALA A 8 -40.38 -23.65 37.30
CA ALA A 8 -41.21 -24.59 36.54
C ALA A 8 -41.23 -24.31 35.02
N ILE A 9 -40.94 -23.07 34.59
CA ILE A 9 -40.89 -22.67 33.17
C ILE A 9 -39.75 -23.40 32.44
N TYR A 10 -38.69 -23.83 33.14
CA TYR A 10 -37.59 -24.60 32.58
C TYR A 10 -37.87 -26.12 32.49
N GLY A 11 -39.09 -26.57 32.82
CA GLY A 11 -39.51 -27.96 32.64
C GLY A 11 -38.57 -28.98 33.29
N LYS A 12 -38.17 -30.01 32.53
CA LYS A 12 -37.24 -31.06 32.98
C LYS A 12 -35.82 -30.53 33.25
N ALA A 13 -35.44 -29.38 32.70
CA ALA A 13 -34.12 -28.79 32.88
C ALA A 13 -33.96 -28.08 34.24
N ALA A 14 -35.05 -27.72 34.92
CA ALA A 14 -35.02 -26.91 36.15
C ALA A 14 -34.04 -27.45 37.21
N VAL A 15 -34.07 -28.76 37.46
CA VAL A 15 -33.23 -29.46 38.46
C VAL A 15 -31.73 -29.38 38.13
N PHE A 16 -31.37 -29.24 36.85
CA PHE A 16 -30.00 -29.11 36.36
C PHE A 16 -29.51 -27.65 36.32
N LEU A 17 -30.39 -26.68 36.56
CA LEU A 17 -30.08 -25.25 36.56
C LEU A 17 -30.03 -24.67 37.98
N ARG A 18 -30.97 -25.09 38.85
CA ARG A 18 -31.09 -24.61 40.23
C ARG A 18 -31.70 -25.71 41.13
N LYS A 19 -31.20 -25.82 42.36
CA LYS A 19 -31.79 -26.71 43.38
C LYS A 19 -33.12 -26.16 43.94
N PRO A 20 -34.05 -27.02 44.41
CA PRO A 20 -35.31 -26.58 45.00
C PRO A 20 -35.11 -25.60 46.15
N GLU A 21 -36.04 -24.65 46.28
CA GLU A 21 -36.03 -23.59 47.29
C GLU A 21 -35.99 -24.17 48.71
N LYS A 22 -36.72 -25.25 48.97
CA LYS A 22 -36.68 -25.99 50.24
C LYS A 22 -35.28 -26.52 50.58
N GLU A 23 -34.63 -27.25 49.66
CA GLU A 23 -33.27 -27.79 49.87
C GLU A 23 -32.26 -26.66 50.15
N ARG A 24 -32.43 -25.51 49.48
CA ARG A 24 -31.58 -24.33 49.63
C ARG A 24 -31.75 -23.66 50.99
N ILE A 25 -32.99 -23.50 51.47
CA ILE A 25 -33.27 -22.95 52.81
C ILE A 25 -32.74 -23.88 53.91
N GLU A 26 -32.91 -25.20 53.76
CA GLU A 26 -32.36 -26.20 54.69
C GLU A 26 -30.82 -26.19 54.71
N ALA A 27 -30.16 -25.96 53.56
CA ALA A 27 -28.70 -25.80 53.50
C ALA A 27 -28.22 -24.46 54.11
N GLN A 28 -28.92 -23.35 53.83
CA GLN A 28 -28.58 -22.01 54.32
C GLN A 28 -28.65 -21.90 55.86
N ASN A 29 -29.55 -22.65 56.49
CA ASN A 29 -29.79 -22.64 57.94
C ASN A 29 -28.87 -23.57 58.75
N LYS A 30 -27.86 -24.19 58.13
CA LYS A 30 -26.89 -25.05 58.86
C LYS A 30 -26.05 -24.23 59.86
N PRO A 31 -25.89 -24.68 61.11
CA PRO A 31 -24.98 -24.05 62.08
C PRO A 31 -23.55 -23.95 61.55
N PHE A 32 -22.91 -22.80 61.76
CA PHE A 32 -21.57 -22.51 61.27
C PHE A 32 -20.86 -21.50 62.19
N ASP A 33 -19.63 -21.82 62.61
CA ASP A 33 -18.76 -20.90 63.33
C ASP A 33 -17.68 -20.33 62.40
N ALA A 34 -17.81 -19.05 62.06
CA ALA A 34 -16.88 -18.33 61.20
C ALA A 34 -15.47 -18.11 61.81
N LYS A 35 -15.26 -18.42 63.10
CA LYS A 35 -13.95 -18.27 63.74
C LYS A 35 -13.11 -19.54 63.70
N SER A 36 -13.74 -20.72 63.65
CA SER A 36 -13.05 -22.01 63.64
C SER A 36 -13.12 -22.71 62.27
N ALA A 37 -14.11 -22.43 61.42
CA ALA A 37 -14.25 -23.08 60.11
C ALA A 37 -13.21 -22.62 59.07
N CYS A 38 -12.46 -23.56 58.50
CA CYS A 38 -11.40 -23.29 57.54
C CYS A 38 -11.31 -24.37 56.44
N TYR A 39 -10.50 -24.09 55.42
CA TYR A 39 -9.92 -25.09 54.53
C TYR A 39 -8.43 -25.26 54.85
N VAL A 40 -7.93 -26.48 54.74
CA VAL A 40 -6.50 -26.83 54.91
C VAL A 40 -5.98 -27.51 53.66
N VAL A 41 -4.74 -27.18 53.25
CA VAL A 41 -4.09 -27.76 52.06
C VAL A 41 -3.92 -29.28 52.19
N ASP A 42 -4.14 -30.00 51.09
CA ASP A 42 -3.93 -31.44 51.00
C ASP A 42 -3.32 -31.90 49.66
N ALA A 43 -2.47 -32.93 49.71
CA ALA A 43 -1.73 -33.43 48.55
C ALA A 43 -2.57 -34.26 47.56
N LYS A 44 -3.81 -34.65 47.90
CA LYS A 44 -4.71 -35.42 47.02
C LYS A 44 -5.96 -34.64 46.62
N GLU A 45 -6.59 -33.97 47.58
CA GLU A 45 -7.86 -33.25 47.37
C GLU A 45 -7.67 -31.74 47.12
N LEU A 46 -6.41 -31.27 47.06
CA LEU A 46 -5.95 -29.86 47.07
C LEU A 46 -6.29 -29.10 48.35
N TYR A 47 -7.56 -29.13 48.77
CA TYR A 47 -8.09 -28.47 49.96
C TYR A 47 -9.13 -29.36 50.65
N LEU A 48 -9.03 -29.52 51.97
CA LEU A 48 -10.01 -30.25 52.80
C LEU A 48 -10.76 -29.28 53.72
N LYS A 49 -12.06 -29.52 53.96
CA LYS A 49 -12.84 -28.75 54.94
C LYS A 49 -12.44 -29.14 56.37
N GLY A 50 -12.25 -28.17 57.25
CA GLY A 50 -11.75 -28.39 58.60
C GLY A 50 -12.23 -27.38 59.65
N THR A 51 -11.76 -27.60 60.89
CA THR A 51 -12.10 -26.78 62.06
C THR A 51 -10.86 -26.58 62.93
N ILE A 52 -10.48 -25.33 63.16
CA ILE A 52 -9.32 -24.95 63.98
C ILE A 52 -9.56 -25.35 65.44
N ILE A 53 -8.67 -26.17 66.00
CA ILE A 53 -8.67 -26.55 67.43
C ILE A 53 -7.77 -25.59 68.22
N LYS A 54 -6.57 -25.31 67.70
CA LYS A 54 -5.52 -24.56 68.40
C LYS A 54 -4.62 -23.80 67.41
N LYS A 55 -4.05 -22.68 67.87
CA LYS A 55 -2.96 -21.96 67.20
C LYS A 55 -1.77 -21.87 68.15
N ASP A 56 -0.59 -22.28 67.69
CA ASP A 56 0.68 -22.27 68.44
C ASP A 56 1.79 -21.68 67.55
N ALA A 57 2.24 -20.45 67.86
CA ALA A 57 3.47 -19.85 67.33
C ALA A 57 3.70 -20.01 65.80
N GLY A 58 2.70 -19.69 64.98
CA GLY A 58 2.75 -19.77 63.51
C GLY A 58 2.28 -21.09 62.90
N ASN A 59 1.95 -22.09 63.73
CA ASN A 59 1.29 -23.32 63.32
C ASN A 59 -0.16 -23.37 63.84
N VAL A 60 -1.02 -24.08 63.10
CA VAL A 60 -2.45 -24.24 63.39
C VAL A 60 -2.79 -25.72 63.36
N THR A 61 -3.38 -26.23 64.44
CA THR A 61 -3.92 -27.59 64.49
C THR A 61 -5.38 -27.55 64.05
N VAL A 62 -5.65 -28.18 62.92
CA VAL A 62 -6.97 -28.24 62.28
C VAL A 62 -7.50 -29.67 62.36
N LYS A 63 -8.73 -29.84 62.82
CA LYS A 63 -9.47 -31.10 62.67
C LYS A 63 -10.07 -31.17 61.27
N VAL A 64 -9.76 -32.21 60.50
CA VAL A 64 -10.41 -32.45 59.21
C VAL A 64 -11.84 -32.95 59.46
N LEU A 65 -12.84 -32.38 58.77
CA LEU A 65 -14.24 -32.72 59.02
C LEU A 65 -14.59 -34.15 58.57
N ASP A 66 -14.05 -34.60 57.43
CA ASP A 66 -14.41 -35.90 56.85
C ASP A 66 -13.67 -37.07 57.49
N THR A 67 -12.36 -36.96 57.78
CA THR A 67 -11.58 -38.04 58.42
C THR A 67 -11.55 -37.97 59.95
N GLN A 68 -11.96 -36.85 60.55
CA GLN A 68 -11.84 -36.54 61.98
C GLN A 68 -10.40 -36.53 62.53
N GLU A 69 -9.39 -36.57 61.66
CA GLU A 69 -7.97 -36.50 62.04
C GLU A 69 -7.53 -35.08 62.38
N GLU A 70 -6.53 -34.95 63.25
CA GLU A 70 -5.93 -33.66 63.62
C GLU A 70 -4.64 -33.44 62.83
N LYS A 71 -4.61 -32.41 61.98
CA LYS A 71 -3.50 -32.04 61.10
C LYS A 71 -2.93 -30.70 61.56
N THR A 72 -1.69 -30.70 62.04
CA THR A 72 -0.96 -29.45 62.34
C THR A 72 -0.24 -28.98 61.07
N VAL A 73 -0.55 -27.76 60.64
CA VAL A 73 -0.04 -27.11 59.43
C VAL A 73 0.45 -25.70 59.76
N LYS A 74 1.07 -24.98 58.81
CA LYS A 74 1.38 -23.55 59.02
C LYS A 74 0.11 -22.72 58.95
N GLU A 75 0.13 -21.53 59.53
CA GLU A 75 -0.99 -20.60 59.43
C GLU A 75 -1.27 -20.15 57.99
N ASP A 76 -0.23 -20.06 57.15
CA ASP A 76 -0.35 -19.75 55.70
C ASP A 76 -1.10 -20.84 54.91
N ASP A 77 -1.07 -22.10 55.36
CA ASP A 77 -1.72 -23.25 54.72
C ASP A 77 -3.23 -23.37 55.07
N VAL A 78 -3.76 -22.40 55.82
CA VAL A 78 -5.14 -22.39 56.35
C VAL A 78 -5.91 -21.18 55.84
N THR A 79 -6.93 -21.41 55.02
CA THR A 79 -7.79 -20.33 54.49
C THR A 79 -9.18 -20.33 55.13
N PRO A 80 -9.83 -19.16 55.34
CA PRO A 80 -11.14 -19.10 55.98
C PRO A 80 -12.24 -19.70 55.11
N MET A 81 -13.17 -20.46 55.71
CA MET A 81 -14.31 -21.04 54.99
C MET A 81 -15.47 -20.04 54.90
N ASN A 82 -16.20 -20.04 53.79
CA ASN A 82 -17.45 -19.29 53.66
C ASN A 82 -18.60 -19.97 54.44
N PRO A 83 -19.54 -19.22 55.04
CA PRO A 83 -20.74 -19.81 55.65
C PRO A 83 -21.59 -20.60 54.63
N PRO A 84 -22.31 -21.67 55.04
CA PRO A 84 -23.10 -22.56 54.17
C PRO A 84 -24.17 -21.85 53.32
N LYS A 85 -24.52 -20.60 53.63
CA LYS A 85 -25.39 -19.78 52.78
C LYS A 85 -24.83 -19.51 51.37
N PHE A 86 -23.52 -19.72 51.19
CA PHE A 86 -22.81 -19.61 49.92
C PHE A 86 -22.59 -20.98 49.24
N ASP A 87 -22.99 -22.10 49.85
CA ASP A 87 -22.89 -23.43 49.23
C ASP A 87 -23.69 -23.45 47.91
N LYS A 88 -23.03 -23.84 46.82
CA LYS A 88 -23.61 -23.94 45.46
C LYS A 88 -24.14 -22.61 44.90
N ILE A 89 -23.65 -21.46 45.38
CA ILE A 89 -24.08 -20.13 44.93
C ILE A 89 -23.90 -19.92 43.42
N GLU A 90 -24.87 -19.22 42.83
CA GLU A 90 -24.98 -18.98 41.40
C GLU A 90 -23.97 -17.96 40.85
N ASP A 91 -23.50 -17.02 41.69
CA ASP A 91 -22.43 -16.08 41.35
C ASP A 91 -21.37 -16.05 42.46
N MET A 92 -20.13 -16.37 42.10
CA MET A 92 -19.02 -16.46 43.04
C MET A 92 -18.51 -15.09 43.50
N ALA A 93 -18.82 -14.00 42.78
CA ALA A 93 -18.50 -12.64 43.21
C ALA A 93 -19.29 -12.20 44.48
N MET A 94 -20.31 -12.96 44.89
CA MET A 94 -21.11 -12.68 46.08
C MET A 94 -20.53 -13.30 47.37
N MET A 95 -19.46 -14.11 47.29
CA MET A 95 -18.83 -14.75 48.45
C MET A 95 -18.13 -13.73 49.36
N THR A 96 -18.09 -14.00 50.67
CA THR A 96 -17.40 -13.13 51.65
C THR A 96 -15.89 -13.36 51.69
N HIS A 97 -15.45 -14.61 51.50
CA HIS A 97 -14.03 -14.96 51.41
C HIS A 97 -13.73 -15.51 50.00
N LEU A 98 -13.21 -14.66 49.11
CA LEU A 98 -12.85 -15.06 47.75
C LEU A 98 -11.45 -15.69 47.73
N ASN A 99 -11.35 -16.96 48.14
CA ASN A 99 -10.14 -17.77 48.08
C ASN A 99 -10.30 -18.96 47.13
N GLU A 100 -9.19 -19.51 46.65
CA GLU A 100 -9.17 -20.62 45.68
C GLU A 100 -9.99 -21.83 46.17
N ALA A 101 -9.84 -22.18 47.45
CA ALA A 101 -10.59 -23.27 48.08
C ALA A 101 -12.12 -23.06 47.98
N SER A 102 -12.63 -21.85 48.26
CA SER A 102 -14.07 -21.55 48.15
C SER A 102 -14.58 -21.65 46.71
N VAL A 103 -13.80 -21.17 45.74
CA VAL A 103 -14.12 -21.27 44.31
C VAL A 103 -14.13 -22.74 43.87
N LEU A 104 -13.10 -23.50 44.22
CA LEU A 104 -12.98 -24.92 43.92
C LEU A 104 -14.14 -25.72 44.52
N TYR A 105 -14.47 -25.52 45.81
CA TYR A 105 -15.57 -26.22 46.46
C TYR A 105 -16.93 -25.86 45.87
N ASN A 106 -17.19 -24.59 45.54
CA ASN A 106 -18.45 -24.22 44.90
C ASN A 106 -18.60 -24.87 43.51
N LEU A 107 -17.55 -24.86 42.70
CA LEU A 107 -17.57 -25.52 41.39
C LEU A 107 -17.69 -27.05 41.51
N LYS A 108 -16.95 -27.68 42.43
CA LYS A 108 -17.01 -29.13 42.74
C LYS A 108 -18.42 -29.55 43.17
N GLU A 109 -19.05 -28.78 44.07
CA GLU A 109 -20.39 -29.08 44.58
C GLU A 109 -21.52 -28.75 43.59
N ARG A 110 -21.37 -27.74 42.72
CA ARG A 110 -22.32 -27.46 41.63
C ARG A 110 -22.22 -28.51 40.52
N TYR A 111 -21.00 -28.90 40.13
CA TYR A 111 -20.74 -29.95 39.16
C TYR A 111 -21.26 -31.31 39.62
N ALA A 112 -21.05 -31.69 40.89
CA ALA A 112 -21.62 -32.91 41.49
C ALA A 112 -23.16 -32.91 41.51
N ALA A 113 -23.80 -31.73 41.47
CA ALA A 113 -25.24 -31.54 41.33
C ALA A 113 -25.69 -31.33 39.86
N TRP A 114 -24.81 -31.56 38.88
CA TRP A 114 -25.00 -31.34 37.44
C TRP A 114 -25.32 -29.89 37.01
N MET A 115 -25.12 -28.91 37.90
CA MET A 115 -25.23 -27.48 37.60
C MET A 115 -23.91 -26.95 37.00
N ILE A 116 -23.71 -27.18 35.71
CA ILE A 116 -22.41 -27.00 35.04
C ILE A 116 -21.94 -25.55 34.87
N TYR A 117 -22.88 -24.59 34.78
CA TYR A 117 -22.59 -23.16 34.61
C TYR A 117 -22.64 -22.44 35.97
N THR A 118 -21.74 -21.46 36.18
CA THR A 118 -21.69 -20.63 37.40
C THR A 118 -21.16 -19.24 37.05
N TYR A 119 -21.81 -18.16 37.51
CA TYR A 119 -21.29 -16.82 37.29
C TYR A 119 -20.09 -16.50 38.19
N SER A 120 -19.26 -15.57 37.71
CA SER A 120 -18.07 -15.09 38.39
C SER A 120 -17.83 -13.62 38.02
N GLY A 121 -18.63 -12.71 38.58
CA GLY A 121 -18.60 -11.30 38.18
C GLY A 121 -19.10 -11.15 36.74
N LEU A 122 -18.36 -10.48 35.84
CA LEU A 122 -18.79 -10.38 34.44
C LEU A 122 -18.88 -11.75 33.73
N PHE A 123 -18.04 -12.71 34.12
CA PHE A 123 -17.85 -13.97 33.40
C PHE A 123 -18.79 -15.10 33.85
N CYS A 124 -18.92 -16.13 33.01
CA CYS A 124 -19.54 -17.40 33.38
C CYS A 124 -18.49 -18.52 33.30
N ALA A 125 -18.16 -19.12 34.44
CA ALA A 125 -17.41 -20.36 34.50
C ALA A 125 -18.30 -21.52 34.03
N THR A 126 -17.69 -22.54 33.41
CA THR A 126 -18.36 -23.78 33.02
C THR A 126 -17.41 -24.97 33.21
N VAL A 127 -17.92 -26.08 33.74
CA VAL A 127 -17.19 -27.35 33.83
C VAL A 127 -17.86 -28.34 32.88
N ASN A 128 -17.11 -28.87 31.90
CA ASN A 128 -17.67 -29.76 30.87
C ASN A 128 -18.17 -31.09 31.49
N PRO A 129 -19.46 -31.44 31.39
CA PRO A 129 -20.00 -32.67 31.96
C PRO A 129 -19.70 -33.93 31.15
N TYR A 130 -19.20 -33.80 29.91
CA TYR A 130 -19.07 -34.88 28.92
C TYR A 130 -20.35 -35.73 28.74
N LYS A 131 -21.52 -35.11 28.97
CA LYS A 131 -22.85 -35.73 28.88
C LYS A 131 -23.85 -34.74 28.30
N TRP A 132 -24.86 -35.25 27.59
CA TRP A 132 -25.99 -34.45 27.16
C TRP A 132 -26.91 -34.16 28.36
N LEU A 133 -27.25 -32.89 28.55
CA LEU A 133 -28.19 -32.40 29.56
C LEU A 133 -29.36 -31.70 28.86
N PRO A 134 -30.61 -31.79 29.36
CA PRO A 134 -31.80 -31.17 28.76
C PRO A 134 -31.83 -29.63 28.87
N VAL A 135 -30.76 -29.00 29.37
CA VAL A 135 -30.64 -27.54 29.51
C VAL A 135 -30.53 -26.79 28.17
N TYR A 136 -30.47 -27.51 27.05
CA TYR A 136 -30.34 -26.93 25.70
C TYR A 136 -31.62 -27.08 24.85
N ASP A 137 -32.71 -27.58 25.44
CA ASP A 137 -33.98 -27.84 24.75
C ASP A 137 -34.72 -26.53 24.45
N ALA A 138 -35.62 -26.54 23.45
CA ALA A 138 -36.30 -25.33 22.96
C ALA A 138 -37.22 -24.66 24.02
N GLU A 139 -37.73 -25.42 24.98
CA GLU A 139 -38.43 -24.91 26.16
C GLU A 139 -37.51 -23.98 26.97
N VAL A 140 -36.27 -24.40 27.20
CA VAL A 140 -35.26 -23.65 27.96
C VAL A 140 -34.82 -22.41 27.20
N VAL A 141 -34.57 -22.51 25.89
CA VAL A 141 -34.28 -21.34 25.02
C VAL A 141 -35.39 -20.29 25.13
N SER A 142 -36.65 -20.73 25.09
CA SER A 142 -37.81 -19.84 25.22
C SER A 142 -37.90 -19.18 26.61
N ALA A 143 -37.51 -19.90 27.66
CA ALA A 143 -37.52 -19.42 29.04
C ALA A 143 -36.41 -18.42 29.37
N TYR A 144 -35.31 -18.36 28.59
CA TYR A 144 -34.25 -17.34 28.72
C TYR A 144 -34.50 -16.06 27.89
N ARG A 145 -35.42 -16.09 26.91
CA ARG A 145 -35.62 -14.99 25.94
C ARG A 145 -36.02 -13.67 26.62
N GLY A 146 -35.18 -12.65 26.50
CA GLY A 146 -35.41 -11.32 27.07
C GLY A 146 -35.34 -11.27 28.60
N LYS A 147 -34.69 -12.24 29.25
CA LYS A 147 -34.57 -12.31 30.71
C LYS A 147 -33.32 -11.60 31.23
N LYS A 148 -33.50 -10.71 32.21
CA LYS A 148 -32.38 -10.12 32.93
C LYS A 148 -31.59 -11.19 33.68
N ARG A 149 -30.28 -11.03 33.74
CA ARG A 149 -29.34 -11.95 34.40
C ARG A 149 -29.66 -12.27 35.87
N MET A 150 -30.37 -11.40 36.60
CA MET A 150 -30.81 -11.67 37.98
C MET A 150 -32.13 -12.48 38.09
N GLU A 151 -32.90 -12.58 37.01
CA GLU A 151 -34.18 -13.29 36.97
C GLU A 151 -34.01 -14.78 36.62
N ALA A 152 -32.98 -15.11 35.83
CA ALA A 152 -32.69 -16.45 35.34
C ALA A 152 -31.42 -17.03 36.01
N PRO A 153 -31.31 -18.36 36.18
CA PRO A 153 -30.11 -18.99 36.74
C PRO A 153 -28.92 -18.99 35.74
N PRO A 154 -27.69 -19.31 36.20
CA PRO A 154 -26.50 -19.29 35.33
C PRO A 154 -26.61 -20.24 34.14
N HIS A 155 -26.53 -19.69 32.93
CA HIS A 155 -26.52 -20.47 31.69
C HIS A 155 -25.93 -19.67 30.52
N ILE A 156 -25.34 -20.35 29.54
CA ILE A 156 -24.79 -19.73 28.33
C ILE A 156 -25.82 -18.89 27.57
N PHE A 157 -27.09 -19.33 27.55
CA PHE A 157 -28.19 -18.58 26.92
C PHE A 157 -28.45 -17.22 27.57
N SER A 158 -28.25 -17.05 28.88
CA SER A 158 -28.39 -15.72 29.52
C SER A 158 -27.23 -14.79 29.18
N VAL A 159 -26.02 -15.33 28.97
CA VAL A 159 -24.88 -14.55 28.47
C VAL A 159 -25.14 -14.11 27.03
N SER A 160 -25.67 -15.00 26.19
CA SER A 160 -26.09 -14.68 24.82
C SER A 160 -27.23 -13.65 24.77
N ASP A 161 -28.29 -13.81 25.57
CA ASP A 161 -29.39 -12.84 25.61
C ASP A 161 -28.89 -11.47 26.06
N ASN A 162 -28.07 -11.40 27.10
CA ASN A 162 -27.54 -10.12 27.57
C ASN A 162 -26.66 -9.43 26.51
N ALA A 163 -25.77 -10.16 25.83
CA ALA A 163 -25.00 -9.60 24.71
C ALA A 163 -25.92 -9.09 23.58
N TYR A 164 -26.98 -9.82 23.24
CA TYR A 164 -27.94 -9.41 22.21
C TYR A 164 -28.77 -8.18 22.63
N GLN A 165 -29.27 -8.13 23.87
CA GLN A 165 -30.00 -6.95 24.37
C GLN A 165 -29.12 -5.71 24.44
N ASN A 166 -27.87 -5.84 24.90
CA ASN A 166 -26.90 -4.73 24.92
C ASN A 166 -26.64 -4.23 23.49
N MET A 167 -26.29 -5.14 22.56
CA MET A 167 -26.10 -4.82 21.14
C MET A 167 -27.29 -4.06 20.51
N LEU A 168 -28.54 -4.41 20.87
CA LEU A 168 -29.73 -3.70 20.37
C LEU A 168 -30.02 -2.37 21.08
N THR A 169 -29.61 -2.23 22.33
CA THR A 169 -29.87 -1.04 23.16
C THR A 169 -28.81 0.03 22.89
N ASP A 170 -27.55 -0.36 23.01
CA ASP A 170 -26.37 0.50 22.98
C ASP A 170 -25.88 0.73 21.54
N ARG A 171 -26.27 -0.17 20.61
CA ARG A 171 -25.87 -0.22 19.19
C ARG A 171 -24.38 -0.50 18.95
N GLU A 172 -23.68 -0.96 19.97
CA GLU A 172 -22.27 -1.36 19.88
C GLU A 172 -22.12 -2.86 19.60
N ASN A 173 -21.14 -3.20 18.75
CA ASN A 173 -20.83 -4.59 18.39
C ASN A 173 -20.30 -5.37 19.59
N GLN A 174 -20.93 -6.51 19.90
CA GLN A 174 -20.58 -7.35 21.05
C GLN A 174 -19.76 -8.59 20.63
N SER A 175 -18.98 -9.14 21.56
CA SER A 175 -18.22 -10.39 21.34
C SER A 175 -18.39 -11.37 22.50
N VAL A 176 -18.45 -12.66 22.19
CA VAL A 176 -18.60 -13.75 23.18
C VAL A 176 -17.38 -14.66 23.10
N LEU A 177 -16.43 -14.45 24.00
CA LEU A 177 -15.16 -15.19 24.04
C LEU A 177 -15.25 -16.39 25.00
N ILE A 178 -15.13 -17.61 24.47
CA ILE A 178 -15.21 -18.85 25.26
C ILE A 178 -13.79 -19.43 25.42
N THR A 179 -13.20 -19.19 26.59
CA THR A 179 -11.85 -19.66 26.95
C THR A 179 -11.86 -21.05 27.58
N GLY A 180 -10.69 -21.66 27.73
CA GLY A 180 -10.51 -22.99 28.33
C GLY A 180 -9.43 -23.83 27.62
N GLU A 181 -8.97 -24.90 28.26
CA GLU A 181 -7.98 -25.83 27.70
C GLU A 181 -8.57 -26.73 26.58
N SER A 182 -7.82 -27.74 26.13
CA SER A 182 -8.33 -28.77 25.23
C SER A 182 -9.35 -29.64 25.97
N GLY A 183 -10.46 -30.01 25.31
CA GLY A 183 -11.56 -30.75 25.95
C GLY A 183 -12.52 -29.91 26.81
N ALA A 184 -12.23 -28.63 27.09
CA ALA A 184 -13.07 -27.75 27.93
C ALA A 184 -14.45 -27.38 27.34
N GLY A 185 -14.87 -27.98 26.22
CA GLY A 185 -16.21 -27.79 25.64
C GLY A 185 -16.42 -26.47 24.87
N LYS A 186 -15.35 -25.78 24.47
CA LYS A 186 -15.40 -24.48 23.76
C LYS A 186 -16.31 -24.51 22.54
N THR A 187 -16.07 -25.43 21.61
CA THR A 187 -16.85 -25.59 20.37
C THR A 187 -18.31 -25.95 20.64
N VAL A 188 -18.58 -26.78 21.66
CA VAL A 188 -19.95 -27.15 22.07
C VAL A 188 -20.72 -25.93 22.59
N ASN A 189 -20.10 -25.13 23.47
CA ASN A 189 -20.71 -23.88 23.95
C ASN A 189 -20.94 -22.88 22.79
N THR A 190 -20.02 -22.79 21.83
CA THR A 190 -20.18 -21.94 20.64
C THR A 190 -21.40 -22.37 19.81
N LYS A 191 -21.61 -23.68 19.58
CA LYS A 191 -22.83 -24.21 18.93
C LYS A 191 -24.10 -23.80 19.67
N ARG A 192 -24.09 -23.74 21.01
CA ARG A 192 -25.25 -23.31 21.82
C ARG A 192 -25.52 -21.80 21.75
N VAL A 193 -24.47 -20.97 21.70
CA VAL A 193 -24.59 -19.52 21.45
C VAL A 193 -25.25 -19.26 20.08
N ILE A 194 -24.79 -19.95 19.04
CA ILE A 194 -25.37 -19.87 17.68
C ILE A 194 -26.83 -20.35 17.68
N GLN A 195 -27.12 -21.52 18.26
CA GLN A 195 -28.48 -22.06 18.40
C GLN A 195 -29.43 -21.08 19.10
N TYR A 196 -28.95 -20.33 20.09
CA TYR A 196 -29.72 -19.31 20.78
C TYR A 196 -30.06 -18.12 19.87
N PHE A 197 -29.04 -17.52 19.23
CA PHE A 197 -29.24 -16.39 18.31
C PHE A 197 -30.14 -16.74 17.12
N ALA A 198 -29.97 -17.94 16.55
CA ALA A 198 -30.87 -18.50 15.55
C ALA A 198 -32.33 -18.55 16.04
N THR A 199 -32.57 -19.04 17.25
CA THR A 199 -33.94 -19.21 17.77
C THR A 199 -34.62 -17.89 18.14
N ILE A 200 -33.88 -16.92 18.71
CA ILE A 200 -34.48 -15.65 19.18
C ILE A 200 -34.71 -14.62 18.07
N SER A 201 -34.01 -14.71 16.95
CA SER A 201 -34.12 -13.74 15.84
C SER A 201 -35.25 -14.06 14.85
N VAL A 202 -35.78 -15.29 14.88
CA VAL A 202 -36.99 -15.67 14.15
C VAL A 202 -38.22 -14.93 14.72
N GLY A 203 -39.00 -14.36 13.80
CA GLY A 203 -40.28 -13.71 14.10
C GLY A 203 -41.23 -13.83 12.92
N GLY A 204 -42.25 -14.68 13.07
CA GLY A 204 -43.25 -15.06 12.05
C GLY A 204 -43.17 -16.55 11.68
N ASP A 205 -44.30 -17.15 11.31
CA ASP A 205 -44.42 -18.58 11.00
C ASP A 205 -43.62 -19.04 9.77
N LYS A 206 -43.07 -20.27 9.84
CA LYS A 206 -42.40 -20.92 8.70
C LYS A 206 -43.41 -21.29 7.60
N LYS A 207 -43.67 -20.37 6.65
CA LYS A 207 -44.24 -20.74 5.34
C LYS A 207 -43.23 -21.63 4.59
N LYS A 208 -43.60 -22.88 4.33
CA LYS A 208 -42.88 -23.76 3.40
C LYS A 208 -43.24 -23.38 1.96
N GLU A 209 -42.31 -22.74 1.25
CA GLU A 209 -42.33 -22.71 -0.21
C GLU A 209 -41.48 -23.87 -0.75
N ALA A 210 -41.89 -24.48 -1.86
CA ALA A 210 -41.21 -25.65 -2.43
C ALA A 210 -39.97 -25.21 -3.23
N GLN A 211 -38.80 -25.74 -2.86
CA GLN A 211 -37.54 -25.43 -3.52
C GLN A 211 -37.26 -26.40 -4.67
N GLY A 212 -36.71 -25.89 -5.77
CA GLY A 212 -36.12 -26.69 -6.84
C GLY A 212 -34.64 -26.99 -6.56
N ALA A 213 -34.10 -28.02 -7.21
CA ALA A 213 -32.69 -28.39 -7.10
C ALA A 213 -31.75 -27.22 -7.50
N GLY A 214 -30.57 -27.15 -6.88
CA GLY A 214 -29.59 -26.08 -7.13
C GLY A 214 -29.89 -24.75 -6.44
N LYS A 215 -30.68 -24.74 -5.36
CA LYS A 215 -30.85 -23.59 -4.46
C LYS A 215 -30.53 -23.97 -3.02
N ILE A 216 -29.91 -23.04 -2.30
CA ILE A 216 -29.53 -23.17 -0.88
C ILE A 216 -30.74 -23.63 -0.05
N GLN A 217 -30.56 -24.67 0.76
CA GLN A 217 -31.63 -25.28 1.54
C GLN A 217 -31.65 -24.76 2.98
N GLY A 218 -32.82 -24.89 3.62
CA GLY A 218 -33.03 -24.39 4.98
C GLY A 218 -33.02 -22.85 5.07
N SER A 219 -33.12 -22.35 6.31
CA SER A 219 -32.98 -20.93 6.64
C SER A 219 -31.51 -20.56 6.91
N LEU A 220 -31.19 -19.27 6.95
CA LEU A 220 -29.82 -18.78 7.22
C LEU A 220 -29.28 -19.32 8.56
N GLU A 221 -30.18 -19.45 9.53
CA GLU A 221 -29.99 -20.10 10.82
C GLU A 221 -29.56 -21.57 10.67
N ASP A 222 -30.24 -22.33 9.82
CA ASP A 222 -29.95 -23.74 9.57
C ASP A 222 -28.58 -23.90 8.87
N GLN A 223 -28.24 -22.98 7.95
CA GLN A 223 -26.96 -22.94 7.21
C GLN A 223 -25.76 -22.68 8.13
N ILE A 224 -25.84 -21.69 9.03
CA ILE A 224 -24.76 -21.39 9.99
C ILE A 224 -24.53 -22.56 10.97
N ILE A 225 -25.59 -23.30 11.31
CA ILE A 225 -25.48 -24.51 12.11
C ILE A 225 -24.80 -25.63 11.29
N ALA A 226 -25.25 -25.87 10.04
CA ALA A 226 -24.71 -26.86 9.12
C ALA A 226 -23.24 -26.64 8.72
N ALA A 227 -22.75 -25.39 8.73
CA ALA A 227 -21.34 -25.09 8.53
C ALA A 227 -20.40 -25.78 9.54
N ASN A 228 -20.89 -26.14 10.75
CA ASN A 228 -20.04 -26.71 11.78
C ASN A 228 -19.60 -28.17 11.51
N PRO A 229 -20.49 -29.14 11.19
CA PRO A 229 -20.09 -30.48 10.74
C PRO A 229 -18.98 -30.47 9.68
N LEU A 230 -19.13 -29.69 8.61
CA LEU A 230 -18.14 -29.58 7.53
C LEU A 230 -16.77 -29.07 8.02
N LEU A 231 -16.78 -27.99 8.84
CA LEU A 231 -15.56 -27.45 9.44
C LEU A 231 -14.92 -28.40 10.47
N GLU A 232 -15.70 -29.28 11.10
CA GLU A 232 -15.21 -30.23 12.09
C GLU A 232 -14.66 -31.51 11.43
N ALA A 233 -15.23 -31.96 10.30
CA ALA A 233 -14.67 -33.05 9.49
C ALA A 233 -13.26 -32.71 8.96
N TYR A 234 -13.09 -31.50 8.41
CA TYR A 234 -11.80 -31.04 7.83
C TYR A 234 -10.84 -30.41 8.84
N GLY A 235 -11.33 -29.90 9.97
CA GLY A 235 -10.53 -29.11 10.92
C GLY A 235 -10.35 -29.73 12.32
N ASN A 236 -11.09 -30.78 12.67
CA ASN A 236 -10.88 -31.51 13.92
C ASN A 236 -10.16 -32.85 13.68
N ALA A 237 -9.41 -33.27 14.70
CA ALA A 237 -8.69 -34.53 14.76
C ALA A 237 -8.67 -35.03 16.22
N LYS A 238 -8.32 -36.30 16.45
CA LYS A 238 -8.09 -36.81 17.80
C LYS A 238 -6.71 -36.41 18.32
N THR A 239 -6.65 -35.97 19.58
CA THR A 239 -5.42 -35.88 20.37
C THR A 239 -5.53 -36.71 21.65
N VAL A 240 -4.41 -36.97 22.33
CA VAL A 240 -4.35 -37.81 23.56
C VAL A 240 -5.32 -37.36 24.66
N ARG A 241 -5.71 -36.07 24.70
CA ARG A 241 -6.67 -35.51 25.68
C ARG A 241 -8.11 -35.35 25.17
N ASN A 242 -8.36 -35.46 23.87
CA ASN A 242 -9.66 -35.15 23.28
C ASN A 242 -9.86 -35.87 21.95
N ASP A 243 -10.89 -36.72 21.88
CA ASP A 243 -11.26 -37.50 20.70
C ASP A 243 -11.70 -36.64 19.50
N ASN A 244 -12.27 -35.45 19.74
CA ASN A 244 -12.77 -34.54 18.71
C ASN A 244 -12.23 -33.12 18.95
N SER A 245 -11.00 -32.86 18.48
CA SER A 245 -10.17 -31.71 18.86
C SER A 245 -9.93 -30.78 17.67
N SER A 246 -10.50 -29.58 17.71
CA SER A 246 -10.28 -28.55 16.68
C SER A 246 -8.81 -28.13 16.64
N ARG A 247 -8.17 -28.30 15.47
CA ARG A 247 -6.77 -27.97 15.20
C ARG A 247 -6.62 -26.70 14.36
N PHE A 248 -7.61 -25.82 14.46
CA PHE A 248 -7.71 -24.48 13.88
C PHE A 248 -8.46 -23.57 14.84
N GLY A 249 -8.21 -22.27 14.76
CA GLY A 249 -9.07 -21.25 15.33
C GLY A 249 -10.18 -20.87 14.35
N LYS A 250 -11.38 -20.57 14.88
CA LYS A 250 -12.48 -19.98 14.12
C LYS A 250 -13.06 -18.77 14.85
N PHE A 251 -13.13 -17.64 14.17
CA PHE A 251 -13.82 -16.43 14.61
C PHE A 251 -15.09 -16.28 13.77
N ILE A 252 -16.25 -16.26 14.43
CA ILE A 252 -17.56 -16.24 13.76
C ILE A 252 -18.18 -14.86 14.00
N ARG A 253 -18.27 -14.05 12.96
CA ARG A 253 -19.01 -12.78 12.99
C ARG A 253 -20.47 -13.07 12.66
N ILE A 254 -21.39 -12.63 13.51
CA ILE A 254 -22.83 -12.83 13.31
C ILE A 254 -23.44 -11.44 13.12
N HIS A 255 -23.92 -11.15 11.91
CA HIS A 255 -24.43 -9.83 11.55
C HIS A 255 -25.94 -9.76 11.77
N PHE A 256 -26.38 -8.73 12.48
CA PHE A 256 -27.79 -8.46 12.73
C PHE A 256 -28.22 -7.19 12.00
N GLY A 257 -29.36 -7.25 11.31
CA GLY A 257 -29.95 -6.08 10.65
C GLY A 257 -30.56 -5.10 11.66
N THR A 258 -30.97 -3.92 11.18
CA THR A 258 -31.54 -2.82 11.99
C THR A 258 -32.81 -3.15 12.78
N THR A 259 -33.43 -4.32 12.52
CA THR A 259 -34.59 -4.86 13.24
C THR A 259 -34.23 -5.90 14.30
N GLY A 260 -32.94 -6.16 14.52
CA GLY A 260 -32.42 -7.20 15.40
C GLY A 260 -32.55 -8.64 14.86
N LYS A 261 -33.03 -8.81 13.63
CA LYS A 261 -33.01 -10.10 12.93
C LYS A 261 -31.62 -10.42 12.41
N LEU A 262 -31.28 -11.70 12.35
CA LEU A 262 -30.08 -12.20 11.68
C LEU A 262 -30.09 -11.78 10.19
N ALA A 263 -28.95 -11.34 9.67
CA ALA A 263 -28.81 -10.84 8.31
C ALA A 263 -27.75 -11.60 7.48
N SER A 264 -26.60 -11.90 8.07
CA SER A 264 -25.54 -12.74 7.50
C SER A 264 -24.61 -13.25 8.61
N ALA A 265 -23.64 -14.09 8.27
CA ALA A 265 -22.54 -14.45 9.16
C ALA A 265 -21.28 -14.78 8.37
N ASP A 266 -20.11 -14.41 8.92
CA ASP A 266 -18.80 -14.71 8.35
C ASP A 266 -18.06 -15.68 9.28
N ILE A 267 -17.24 -16.57 8.72
CA ILE A 267 -16.36 -17.46 9.50
C ILE A 267 -14.92 -17.26 9.03
N GLU A 268 -14.11 -16.61 9.87
CA GLU A 268 -12.68 -16.43 9.66
C GLU A 268 -11.91 -17.57 10.35
N THR A 269 -11.20 -18.39 9.57
CA THR A 269 -10.39 -19.50 10.07
C THR A 269 -8.91 -19.14 10.11
N TYR A 270 -8.23 -19.45 11.21
CA TYR A 270 -6.81 -19.13 11.42
C TYR A 270 -6.04 -20.30 12.04
N LEU A 271 -4.73 -20.37 11.78
CA LEU A 271 -3.79 -21.33 12.38
C LEU A 271 -4.24 -22.82 12.30
N LEU A 272 -4.62 -23.29 11.10
CA LEU A 272 -4.82 -24.72 10.85
C LEU A 272 -3.47 -25.47 10.92
N GLU A 273 -3.40 -26.53 11.74
CA GLU A 273 -2.21 -27.34 11.96
C GLU A 273 -1.93 -28.29 10.78
N LYS A 274 -1.35 -27.76 9.70
CA LYS A 274 -1.08 -28.51 8.45
C LYS A 274 -0.17 -29.73 8.66
N SER A 275 0.75 -29.70 9.62
CA SER A 275 1.67 -30.80 9.95
C SER A 275 0.97 -32.10 10.37
N ARG A 276 -0.28 -32.03 10.85
CA ARG A 276 -1.07 -33.21 11.23
C ARG A 276 -1.50 -34.07 10.05
N VAL A 277 -1.41 -33.55 8.82
CA VAL A 277 -1.61 -34.35 7.59
C VAL A 277 -0.41 -35.26 7.35
N THR A 278 0.82 -34.76 7.52
CA THR A 278 2.04 -35.50 7.18
C THR A 278 2.51 -36.45 8.28
N PHE A 279 2.18 -36.17 9.54
CA PHE A 279 2.62 -36.96 10.70
C PHE A 279 1.58 -36.95 11.83
N GLN A 280 1.50 -38.06 12.58
CA GLN A 280 0.76 -38.13 13.84
C GLN A 280 1.60 -38.80 14.93
N LEU A 281 1.43 -38.33 16.18
CA LEU A 281 1.98 -38.98 17.35
C LEU A 281 1.18 -40.25 17.73
N PRO A 282 1.77 -41.19 18.48
CA PRO A 282 1.03 -42.30 19.10
C PRO A 282 -0.21 -41.79 19.87
N ASP A 283 -1.30 -42.56 19.77
CA ASP A 283 -2.63 -42.26 20.33
C ASP A 283 -3.35 -41.00 19.80
N GLU A 284 -2.79 -40.30 18.80
CA GLU A 284 -3.47 -39.25 18.03
C GLU A 284 -4.04 -39.77 16.69
N ARG A 285 -4.86 -38.99 15.99
CA ARG A 285 -5.42 -39.30 14.66
C ARG A 285 -5.15 -38.16 13.68
N GLY A 286 -5.22 -38.44 12.38
CA GLY A 286 -5.36 -37.39 11.35
C GLY A 286 -6.72 -36.68 11.43
N TYR A 287 -6.99 -35.79 10.47
CA TYR A 287 -8.29 -35.12 10.33
C TYR A 287 -9.41 -36.12 10.02
N HIS A 288 -10.59 -35.93 10.62
CA HIS A 288 -11.66 -36.94 10.60
C HIS A 288 -12.14 -37.30 9.18
N ILE A 289 -12.21 -36.32 8.27
CA ILE A 289 -12.69 -36.49 6.89
C ILE A 289 -12.03 -37.66 6.14
N PHE A 290 -10.72 -37.87 6.31
CA PHE A 290 -10.01 -38.94 5.62
C PHE A 290 -10.59 -40.32 5.97
N TYR A 291 -10.85 -40.55 7.26
CA TYR A 291 -11.39 -41.82 7.75
C TYR A 291 -12.89 -41.96 7.44
N GLN A 292 -13.65 -40.86 7.50
CA GLN A 292 -15.06 -40.81 7.08
C GLN A 292 -15.23 -41.30 5.63
N MET A 293 -14.40 -40.82 4.70
CA MET A 293 -14.42 -41.26 3.30
C MET A 293 -14.07 -42.74 3.12
N MET A 294 -13.15 -43.28 3.93
CA MET A 294 -12.73 -44.69 3.87
C MET A 294 -13.77 -45.69 4.41
N THR A 295 -14.88 -45.23 5.02
CA THR A 295 -15.88 -46.11 5.66
C THR A 295 -16.70 -47.02 4.72
N ASN A 296 -16.64 -46.79 3.41
CA ASN A 296 -17.52 -47.38 2.38
C ASN A 296 -19.03 -47.19 2.65
N HIS A 297 -19.41 -46.14 3.39
CA HIS A 297 -20.82 -45.78 3.57
C HIS A 297 -21.42 -45.15 2.30
N LYS A 298 -20.57 -44.46 1.51
CA LYS A 298 -20.85 -43.99 0.15
C LYS A 298 -19.83 -44.56 -0.85
N PRO A 299 -20.13 -45.68 -1.54
CA PRO A 299 -19.21 -46.30 -2.49
C PRO A 299 -18.80 -45.37 -3.65
N GLU A 300 -19.71 -44.47 -4.06
CA GLU A 300 -19.48 -43.41 -5.05
C GLU A 300 -18.25 -42.55 -4.76
N LEU A 301 -17.93 -42.29 -3.48
CA LEU A 301 -16.78 -41.48 -3.09
C LEU A 301 -15.47 -42.25 -3.18
N ILE A 302 -15.50 -43.57 -2.99
CA ILE A 302 -14.33 -44.45 -3.08
C ILE A 302 -13.89 -44.54 -4.55
N GLU A 303 -14.83 -44.76 -5.46
CA GLU A 303 -14.57 -44.77 -6.90
C GLU A 303 -14.15 -43.38 -7.40
N ALA A 304 -14.85 -42.32 -7.01
CA ALA A 304 -14.54 -40.96 -7.46
C ALA A 304 -13.17 -40.43 -6.98
N ALA A 305 -12.73 -40.82 -5.78
CA ALA A 305 -11.46 -40.39 -5.18
C ALA A 305 -10.32 -41.43 -5.31
N LEU A 306 -10.57 -42.57 -5.95
CA LEU A 306 -9.62 -43.69 -6.16
C LEU A 306 -8.97 -44.23 -4.87
N ILE A 307 -9.65 -44.09 -3.72
CA ILE A 307 -9.15 -44.53 -2.40
C ILE A 307 -9.48 -46.01 -2.12
N THR A 308 -8.94 -46.56 -1.04
CA THR A 308 -9.33 -47.88 -0.50
C THR A 308 -10.06 -47.74 0.82
N THR A 309 -10.63 -48.83 1.33
CA THR A 309 -11.29 -48.87 2.66
C THR A 309 -10.33 -49.18 3.81
N ASN A 310 -9.03 -49.31 3.54
CA ASN A 310 -8.04 -49.76 4.52
C ASN A 310 -7.08 -48.60 4.86
N PRO A 311 -7.18 -47.96 6.02
CA PRO A 311 -6.33 -46.80 6.35
C PRO A 311 -4.84 -47.12 6.44
N TYR A 312 -4.44 -48.40 6.55
CA TYR A 312 -3.04 -48.82 6.45
C TYR A 312 -2.45 -48.73 5.03
N ASP A 313 -3.28 -48.56 3.99
CA ASP A 313 -2.81 -48.31 2.62
C ASP A 313 -2.31 -46.86 2.42
N PHE A 314 -2.50 -45.99 3.43
CA PHE A 314 -2.12 -44.58 3.43
C PHE A 314 -1.25 -44.25 4.66
N PRO A 315 0.09 -44.17 4.53
CA PRO A 315 0.99 -43.94 5.66
C PRO A 315 0.63 -42.69 6.47
N MET A 316 0.17 -41.62 5.79
CA MET A 316 -0.29 -40.37 6.40
C MET A 316 -1.58 -40.48 7.25
N CYS A 317 -2.23 -41.64 7.29
CA CYS A 317 -3.39 -41.91 8.16
C CYS A 317 -3.17 -43.05 9.18
N SER A 318 -2.07 -43.79 9.07
CA SER A 318 -1.84 -45.03 9.84
C SER A 318 -0.73 -44.94 10.89
N MET A 319 -0.13 -43.77 11.13
CA MET A 319 0.91 -43.60 12.17
C MET A 319 0.32 -43.58 13.60
N GLY A 320 -0.95 -43.21 13.74
CA GLY A 320 -1.66 -43.09 15.02
C GLY A 320 -2.88 -44.02 15.15
N GLN A 321 -3.82 -43.65 16.02
CA GLN A 321 -5.09 -44.37 16.20
C GLN A 321 -6.03 -44.15 15.00
N ILE A 322 -6.41 -45.25 14.35
CA ILE A 322 -7.29 -45.25 13.17
C ILE A 322 -8.78 -45.09 13.55
N THR A 323 -9.19 -45.55 14.72
CA THR A 323 -10.60 -45.54 15.20
C THR A 323 -10.76 -44.72 16.49
N VAL A 324 -11.97 -44.22 16.74
CA VAL A 324 -12.27 -43.36 17.89
C VAL A 324 -13.53 -43.88 18.59
N ALA A 325 -13.42 -44.28 19.86
CA ALA A 325 -14.50 -44.98 20.57
C ALA A 325 -15.76 -44.14 20.85
N SER A 326 -15.70 -42.82 20.61
CA SER A 326 -16.78 -41.85 20.84
C SER A 326 -17.39 -41.26 19.55
N ILE A 327 -16.92 -41.69 18.36
CA ILE A 327 -17.34 -41.14 17.06
C ILE A 327 -17.66 -42.30 16.10
N ASP A 328 -18.81 -42.25 15.43
CA ASP A 328 -19.11 -43.12 14.28
C ASP A 328 -18.85 -42.35 12.99
N ASP A 329 -17.72 -42.66 12.33
CA ASP A 329 -17.29 -41.98 11.10
C ASP A 329 -18.30 -42.13 9.94
N LYS A 330 -19.25 -43.08 9.98
CA LYS A 330 -20.31 -43.22 8.98
C LYS A 330 -21.40 -42.17 9.14
N VAL A 331 -21.85 -41.99 10.38
CA VAL A 331 -22.88 -41.00 10.74
C VAL A 331 -22.33 -39.58 10.55
N GLU A 332 -21.05 -39.36 10.88
CA GLU A 332 -20.39 -38.08 10.62
C GLU A 332 -20.14 -37.82 9.11
N LEU A 333 -19.93 -38.86 8.28
CA LEU A 333 -19.91 -38.69 6.82
C LEU A 333 -21.28 -38.23 6.29
N GLU A 334 -22.38 -38.86 6.75
CA GLU A 334 -23.74 -38.40 6.39
C GLU A 334 -23.98 -36.97 6.84
N ALA A 335 -23.62 -36.62 8.08
CA ALA A 335 -23.77 -35.25 8.59
C ALA A 335 -22.95 -34.23 7.77
N THR A 336 -21.78 -34.62 7.27
CA THR A 336 -20.91 -33.78 6.45
C THR A 336 -21.43 -33.63 5.02
N ASP A 337 -21.89 -34.71 4.37
CA ASP A 337 -22.45 -34.67 3.01
C ASP A 337 -23.77 -33.87 2.96
N ASN A 338 -24.65 -34.06 3.95
CA ASN A 338 -25.87 -33.26 4.11
C ASN A 338 -25.54 -31.77 4.42
N ALA A 339 -24.47 -31.48 5.17
CA ALA A 339 -24.06 -30.11 5.43
C ALA A 339 -23.62 -29.39 4.14
N ILE A 340 -22.90 -30.07 3.25
CA ILE A 340 -22.51 -29.53 1.94
C ILE A 340 -23.77 -29.19 1.10
N ASP A 341 -24.79 -30.05 1.10
CA ASP A 341 -26.05 -29.81 0.38
C ASP A 341 -26.89 -28.68 0.99
N ILE A 342 -26.91 -28.54 2.33
CA ILE A 342 -27.61 -27.44 3.01
C ILE A 342 -26.96 -26.09 2.69
N LEU A 343 -25.62 -26.03 2.68
CA LEU A 343 -24.86 -24.84 2.30
C LEU A 343 -25.02 -24.45 0.82
N GLY A 344 -25.60 -25.34 -0.01
CA GLY A 344 -25.97 -25.05 -1.39
C GLY A 344 -24.88 -25.28 -2.42
N PHE A 345 -23.82 -26.03 -2.09
CA PHE A 345 -22.85 -26.51 -3.08
C PHE A 345 -23.54 -27.43 -4.10
N THR A 346 -23.06 -27.41 -5.35
CA THR A 346 -23.52 -28.36 -6.37
C THR A 346 -22.94 -29.75 -6.15
N ALA A 347 -23.56 -30.77 -6.78
CA ALA A 347 -23.04 -32.13 -6.75
C ALA A 347 -21.63 -32.25 -7.37
N GLU A 348 -21.32 -31.43 -8.39
CA GLU A 348 -20.00 -31.39 -9.04
C GLU A 348 -18.92 -30.80 -8.11
N GLU A 349 -19.24 -29.70 -7.41
CA GLU A 349 -18.36 -29.14 -6.36
C GLU A 349 -18.17 -30.12 -5.20
N LYS A 350 -19.25 -30.77 -4.72
CA LYS A 350 -19.18 -31.78 -3.66
C LYS A 350 -18.25 -32.93 -4.03
N ILE A 351 -18.38 -33.50 -5.23
CA ILE A 351 -17.48 -34.55 -5.74
C ILE A 351 -16.05 -34.01 -5.90
N SER A 352 -15.86 -32.77 -6.33
CA SER A 352 -14.54 -32.15 -6.49
C SER A 352 -13.81 -31.94 -5.16
N ILE A 353 -14.53 -31.54 -4.11
CA ILE A 353 -14.03 -31.44 -2.73
C ILE A 353 -13.51 -32.81 -2.25
N TYR A 354 -14.28 -33.88 -2.45
CA TYR A 354 -13.85 -35.24 -2.10
C TYR A 354 -12.66 -35.71 -2.96
N LYS A 355 -12.62 -35.41 -4.26
CA LYS A 355 -11.47 -35.73 -5.14
C LYS A 355 -10.17 -35.08 -4.69
N MET A 356 -10.19 -33.78 -4.38
CA MET A 356 -9.01 -33.08 -3.83
C MET A 356 -8.57 -33.68 -2.49
N THR A 357 -9.53 -34.10 -1.65
CA THR A 357 -9.25 -34.75 -0.36
C THR A 357 -8.59 -36.12 -0.55
N GLY A 358 -9.00 -36.89 -1.56
CA GLY A 358 -8.34 -38.14 -1.97
C GLY A 358 -6.93 -37.91 -2.52
N ALA A 359 -6.71 -36.86 -3.30
CA ALA A 359 -5.38 -36.52 -3.83
C ALA A 359 -4.35 -36.25 -2.70
N VAL A 360 -4.78 -35.64 -1.59
CA VAL A 360 -3.92 -35.45 -0.40
C VAL A 360 -3.49 -36.78 0.23
N LEU A 361 -4.36 -37.81 0.21
CA LEU A 361 -4.01 -39.15 0.70
C LEU A 361 -2.99 -39.84 -0.23
N HIS A 362 -3.22 -39.83 -1.54
CA HIS A 362 -2.31 -40.44 -2.52
C HIS A 362 -0.95 -39.74 -2.60
N HIS A 363 -0.87 -38.43 -2.31
CA HIS A 363 0.41 -37.73 -2.12
C HIS A 363 1.29 -38.37 -1.03
N GLY A 364 0.67 -38.93 0.03
CA GLY A 364 1.38 -39.65 1.09
C GLY A 364 1.89 -41.04 0.69
N ASN A 365 1.48 -41.56 -0.46
CA ASN A 365 1.90 -42.85 -1.00
C ASN A 365 3.07 -42.74 -1.98
N MET A 366 3.35 -41.53 -2.50
CA MET A 366 4.46 -41.24 -3.40
C MET A 366 5.81 -41.64 -2.79
N LYS A 367 6.46 -42.64 -3.37
CA LYS A 367 7.79 -43.11 -2.96
C LYS A 367 8.85 -42.55 -3.90
N PHE A 368 9.94 -42.08 -3.30
CA PHE A 368 11.13 -41.64 -4.01
C PHE A 368 12.33 -42.42 -3.49
N LYS A 369 13.15 -42.94 -4.41
CA LYS A 369 14.39 -43.65 -4.12
C LYS A 369 15.59 -42.80 -4.53
N GLN A 370 16.75 -43.10 -3.95
CA GLN A 370 18.00 -42.49 -4.38
C GLN A 370 18.49 -43.17 -5.65
N LYS A 371 18.81 -42.37 -6.66
CA LYS A 371 19.36 -42.81 -7.96
C LYS A 371 20.74 -43.45 -7.78
N GLN A 372 21.01 -44.59 -8.42
CA GLN A 372 22.17 -45.44 -8.11
C GLN A 372 23.58 -44.82 -8.27
N ARG A 373 23.70 -43.61 -8.84
CA ARG A 373 24.99 -42.92 -9.09
C ARG A 373 24.99 -41.44 -8.67
N GLU A 374 23.88 -40.95 -8.11
CA GLU A 374 23.64 -39.53 -7.83
C GLU A 374 22.81 -39.42 -6.55
N GLU A 375 23.03 -38.42 -5.70
CA GLU A 375 22.23 -38.26 -4.46
C GLU A 375 20.78 -37.78 -4.71
N GLN A 376 20.38 -37.70 -5.98
CA GLN A 376 19.08 -37.21 -6.42
C GLN A 376 17.96 -38.23 -6.22
N ALA A 377 16.75 -37.71 -6.00
CA ALA A 377 15.52 -38.47 -5.93
C ALA A 377 15.00 -38.85 -7.31
N GLU A 378 14.64 -40.12 -7.50
CA GLU A 378 13.83 -40.60 -8.63
C GLU A 378 12.56 -41.30 -8.10
N PRO A 379 11.42 -41.21 -8.82
CA PRO A 379 10.18 -41.84 -8.37
C PRO A 379 10.27 -43.37 -8.40
N ASP A 380 9.77 -44.02 -7.36
CA ASP A 380 9.74 -45.48 -7.23
C ASP A 380 8.38 -46.06 -7.65
N GLY A 381 8.07 -45.87 -8.94
CA GLY A 381 6.76 -46.14 -9.56
C GLY A 381 5.98 -44.87 -9.87
N THR A 382 4.98 -44.96 -10.75
CA THR A 382 4.14 -43.81 -11.14
C THR A 382 2.70 -43.90 -10.62
N GLU A 383 2.20 -45.09 -10.27
CA GLU A 383 0.76 -45.34 -10.02
C GLU A 383 0.09 -44.34 -9.07
N ASP A 384 0.71 -44.02 -7.93
CA ASP A 384 0.15 -43.06 -6.97
C ASP A 384 0.26 -41.60 -7.45
N ALA A 385 1.27 -41.29 -8.26
CA ALA A 385 1.40 -40.00 -8.94
C ALA A 385 0.42 -39.86 -10.11
N ASP A 386 0.09 -40.95 -10.81
CA ASP A 386 -0.95 -41.00 -11.84
C ASP A 386 -2.35 -40.80 -11.22
N LYS A 387 -2.61 -41.41 -10.05
CA LYS A 387 -3.84 -41.16 -9.25
C LYS A 387 -3.95 -39.70 -8.83
N VAL A 388 -2.90 -39.12 -8.23
CA VAL A 388 -2.88 -37.70 -7.84
C VAL A 388 -3.08 -36.79 -9.06
N ALA A 389 -2.36 -37.03 -10.15
CA ALA A 389 -2.46 -36.24 -11.37
C ALA A 389 -3.88 -36.29 -11.96
N TYR A 390 -4.49 -37.47 -12.03
CA TYR A 390 -5.89 -37.63 -12.47
C TYR A 390 -6.88 -36.86 -11.58
N LEU A 391 -6.74 -36.95 -10.25
CA LEU A 391 -7.63 -36.27 -9.29
C LEU A 391 -7.47 -34.75 -9.30
N LEU A 392 -6.30 -34.23 -9.65
CA LEU A 392 -6.00 -32.79 -9.74
C LEU A 392 -6.10 -32.21 -11.17
N GLY A 393 -6.34 -33.04 -12.19
CA GLY A 393 -6.38 -32.60 -13.60
C GLY A 393 -5.01 -32.22 -14.19
N LEU A 394 -3.93 -32.82 -13.68
CA LEU A 394 -2.54 -32.53 -14.05
C LEU A 394 -1.92 -33.67 -14.90
N ASN A 395 -0.72 -33.43 -15.42
CA ASN A 395 0.13 -34.46 -16.04
C ASN A 395 1.10 -35.02 -14.97
N SER A 396 1.10 -36.34 -14.75
CA SER A 396 1.94 -37.01 -13.75
C SER A 396 3.44 -36.91 -14.07
N ALA A 397 3.82 -36.97 -15.35
CA ALA A 397 5.21 -36.86 -15.77
C ALA A 397 5.78 -35.45 -15.48
N ASP A 398 5.00 -34.41 -15.75
CA ASP A 398 5.40 -33.02 -15.46
C ASP A 398 5.40 -32.74 -13.94
N MET A 399 4.45 -33.31 -13.18
CA MET A 399 4.42 -33.22 -11.72
C MET A 399 5.64 -33.90 -11.07
N LEU A 400 5.94 -35.15 -11.42
CA LEU A 400 7.11 -35.87 -10.91
C LEU A 400 8.43 -35.18 -11.29
N LYS A 401 8.50 -34.64 -12.52
CA LYS A 401 9.63 -33.82 -12.97
C LYS A 401 9.75 -32.52 -12.17
N ALA A 402 8.64 -31.85 -11.84
CA ALA A 402 8.67 -30.63 -11.03
C ALA A 402 9.07 -30.88 -9.57
N LEU A 403 8.76 -32.05 -9.01
CA LEU A 403 9.16 -32.47 -7.66
C LEU A 403 10.64 -32.86 -7.60
N CYS A 404 11.11 -33.75 -8.48
CA CYS A 404 12.52 -34.16 -8.51
C CYS A 404 13.46 -33.08 -9.06
N TYR A 405 13.00 -32.26 -10.00
CA TYR A 405 13.79 -31.28 -10.75
C TYR A 405 13.10 -29.90 -10.86
N PRO A 406 12.80 -29.22 -9.73
CA PRO A 406 12.22 -27.88 -9.76
C PRO A 406 13.12 -26.87 -10.47
N ARG A 407 12.48 -25.97 -11.24
CA ARG A 407 13.12 -24.78 -11.82
C ARG A 407 13.17 -23.68 -10.75
N VAL A 408 14.26 -23.65 -9.99
CA VAL A 408 14.47 -22.68 -8.92
C VAL A 408 15.00 -21.37 -9.51
N LYS A 409 14.41 -20.24 -9.13
CA LYS A 409 14.96 -18.92 -9.47
C LYS A 409 16.15 -18.62 -8.53
N VAL A 410 17.33 -18.41 -9.09
CA VAL A 410 18.57 -18.09 -8.37
C VAL A 410 19.02 -16.71 -8.83
N GLY A 411 18.81 -15.69 -7.99
CA GLY A 411 18.92 -14.30 -8.42
C GLY A 411 17.89 -13.98 -9.51
N ASN A 412 18.36 -13.72 -10.73
CA ASN A 412 17.52 -13.45 -11.90
C ASN A 412 17.35 -14.65 -12.85
N GLU A 413 18.17 -15.70 -12.72
CA GLU A 413 18.14 -16.85 -13.64
C GLU A 413 17.31 -18.02 -13.10
N TYR A 414 16.83 -18.89 -13.98
CA TYR A 414 16.09 -20.11 -13.61
C TYR A 414 16.96 -21.35 -13.83
N VAL A 415 17.45 -21.94 -12.74
CA VAL A 415 18.27 -23.15 -12.75
C VAL A 415 17.41 -24.35 -12.39
N THR A 416 17.45 -25.40 -13.20
CA THR A 416 16.83 -26.69 -12.87
C THR A 416 17.70 -27.42 -11.85
N LYS A 417 17.24 -27.51 -10.58
CA LYS A 417 17.99 -28.17 -9.51
C LYS A 417 17.39 -29.54 -9.22
N GLY A 418 18.19 -30.61 -9.36
CA GLY A 418 17.83 -31.92 -8.83
C GLY A 418 17.78 -31.91 -7.30
N GLN A 419 16.67 -32.39 -6.72
CA GLN A 419 16.53 -32.54 -5.27
C GLN A 419 17.02 -33.90 -4.78
N THR A 420 17.56 -33.95 -3.56
CA THR A 420 17.82 -35.20 -2.83
C THR A 420 16.53 -35.72 -2.20
N VAL A 421 16.45 -37.02 -1.85
CA VAL A 421 15.21 -37.63 -1.30
C VAL A 421 14.62 -36.84 -0.11
N PRO A 422 15.41 -36.34 0.88
CA PRO A 422 14.87 -35.49 1.94
C PRO A 422 14.48 -34.07 1.51
N GLN A 423 15.03 -33.53 0.42
CA GLN A 423 14.66 -32.18 -0.06
C GLN A 423 13.28 -32.13 -0.73
N VAL A 424 12.77 -33.28 -1.18
CA VAL A 424 11.38 -33.45 -1.65
C VAL A 424 10.39 -33.42 -0.47
N ILE A 425 10.85 -33.57 0.79
CA ILE A 425 10.02 -33.69 2.00
C ILE A 425 10.60 -32.86 3.19
N PRO A 426 10.42 -31.51 3.21
CA PRO A 426 11.04 -30.63 4.22
C PRO A 426 10.20 -30.28 5.47
N GLU A 427 10.87 -29.92 6.57
CA GLU A 427 10.32 -29.42 7.85
C GLU A 427 10.70 -27.92 8.10
N GLY A 428 10.00 -27.12 8.96
CA GLY A 428 10.30 -25.67 9.13
C GLY A 428 9.60 -24.86 10.27
N GLN A 429 9.97 -23.56 10.46
CA GLN A 429 9.54 -22.61 11.55
C GLN A 429 9.72 -21.10 11.20
N PHE A 430 9.07 -20.12 11.90
CA PHE A 430 9.48 -18.67 12.06
C PHE A 430 8.66 -17.85 13.15
N ILE A 431 9.02 -16.56 13.46
CA ILE A 431 8.66 -15.70 14.66
C ILE A 431 8.89 -14.16 14.36
N ASP A 432 8.42 -13.03 15.00
CA ASP A 432 7.47 -12.55 16.07
C ASP A 432 7.16 -11.00 15.87
N ASN A 433 6.26 -10.33 16.65
CA ASN A 433 5.63 -9.01 16.36
C ASN A 433 5.75 -7.81 17.38
N LYS A 434 6.39 -7.94 18.55
CA LYS A 434 6.16 -7.03 19.73
C LYS A 434 6.29 -5.49 19.55
N LYS A 435 7.18 -4.98 18.69
CA LYS A 435 7.72 -3.59 18.79
C LYS A 435 6.77 -2.42 18.48
N ALA A 436 5.60 -2.66 17.87
CA ALA A 436 4.73 -1.58 17.41
C ALA A 436 4.01 -0.81 18.54
N ALA A 437 3.69 -1.46 19.66
CA ALA A 437 2.78 -0.91 20.67
C ALA A 437 3.37 0.21 21.53
N GLU A 438 4.68 0.22 21.75
CA GLU A 438 5.34 1.03 22.80
C GLU A 438 5.32 2.55 22.50
N LYS A 439 5.15 2.97 21.24
CA LYS A 439 5.15 4.39 20.85
C LYS A 439 3.84 5.15 21.10
N LEU A 440 2.70 4.46 21.21
CA LEU A 440 1.39 5.13 21.07
C LEU A 440 0.89 5.82 22.35
N LEU A 441 1.18 5.27 23.53
CA LEU A 441 0.60 5.74 24.80
C LEU A 441 1.38 6.86 25.50
N GLY A 442 2.58 7.21 25.05
CA GLY A 442 3.33 8.38 25.55
C GLY A 442 2.77 9.74 25.10
N SER A 443 1.53 9.79 24.64
CA SER A 443 0.89 10.94 23.98
C SER A 443 -0.32 11.52 24.73
N ILE A 444 -0.70 10.92 25.85
CA ILE A 444 -1.86 11.32 26.67
C ILE A 444 -1.36 11.64 28.08
N ASP A 445 -1.82 12.75 28.66
CA ASP A 445 -1.36 13.26 29.95
C ASP A 445 -1.97 12.47 31.13
N VAL A 446 -1.56 11.20 31.22
CA VAL A 446 -1.91 10.23 32.24
C VAL A 446 -0.61 9.79 32.91
N ASP A 447 -0.57 9.86 34.24
CA ASP A 447 0.60 9.48 35.04
C ASP A 447 1.10 8.08 34.69
N HIS A 448 2.39 7.99 34.32
CA HIS A 448 3.03 6.80 33.78
C HIS A 448 2.99 5.61 34.74
N ASP A 449 2.84 5.85 36.04
CA ASP A 449 2.71 4.79 37.04
C ASP A 449 1.31 4.16 37.05
N GLN A 450 0.33 4.72 36.32
CA GLN A 450 -1.04 4.19 36.22
C GLN A 450 -1.27 3.22 35.06
N TYR A 451 -0.28 3.01 34.18
CA TYR A 451 -0.35 2.00 33.11
C TYR A 451 0.99 1.32 32.80
N ARG A 452 0.97 0.12 32.22
CA ARG A 452 2.18 -0.62 31.79
C ARG A 452 1.99 -1.40 30.49
N PHE A 453 3.05 -1.48 29.69
CA PHE A 453 3.13 -2.38 28.53
C PHE A 453 3.50 -3.82 28.92
N GLY A 454 2.94 -4.79 28.20
CA GLY A 454 3.38 -6.19 28.14
C GLY A 454 3.43 -6.68 26.70
N HIS A 455 3.77 -7.96 26.49
CA HIS A 455 4.03 -8.54 25.15
C HIS A 455 2.90 -8.41 24.11
N THR A 456 1.66 -8.10 24.51
CA THR A 456 0.52 -7.97 23.57
C THR A 456 -0.58 -7.03 24.09
N LYS A 457 -0.40 -6.40 25.26
CA LYS A 457 -1.44 -5.66 25.97
C LYS A 457 -0.85 -4.53 26.80
N VAL A 458 -1.68 -3.52 27.04
CA VAL A 458 -1.43 -2.43 28.00
C VAL A 458 -2.39 -2.61 29.17
N PHE A 459 -1.86 -2.46 30.37
CA PHE A 459 -2.55 -2.71 31.63
C PHE A 459 -2.73 -1.38 32.37
N PHE A 460 -3.96 -0.93 32.55
CA PHE A 460 -4.28 0.23 33.39
C PHE A 460 -4.53 -0.22 34.85
N LYS A 461 -4.19 0.62 35.84
CA LYS A 461 -4.60 0.41 37.24
C LYS A 461 -6.14 0.48 37.34
N ALA A 462 -6.71 -0.37 38.19
CA ALA A 462 -8.16 -0.40 38.41
C ALA A 462 -8.68 0.94 38.96
N GLY A 463 -9.89 1.34 38.55
CA GLY A 463 -10.51 2.62 38.88
C GLY A 463 -10.50 3.60 37.70
N LEU A 464 -9.32 3.93 37.15
CA LEU A 464 -9.10 5.06 36.24
C LEU A 464 -10.11 5.17 35.08
N LEU A 465 -10.41 4.06 34.40
CA LEU A 465 -11.38 4.04 33.30
C LEU A 465 -12.81 4.31 33.78
N GLY A 466 -13.21 3.71 34.91
CA GLY A 466 -14.54 3.89 35.49
C GLY A 466 -14.78 5.34 35.96
N THR A 467 -13.76 6.00 36.51
CA THR A 467 -13.87 7.42 36.92
C THR A 467 -14.22 8.35 35.75
N LEU A 468 -13.78 8.02 34.53
CA LEU A 468 -14.06 8.80 33.32
C LEU A 468 -15.50 8.59 32.79
N GLU A 469 -16.08 7.41 33.03
CA GLU A 469 -17.43 7.04 32.58
C GLU A 469 -18.51 7.44 33.61
N GLU A 470 -18.24 7.24 34.90
CA GLU A 470 -19.14 7.57 36.01
C GLU A 470 -19.47 9.07 36.06
N MET A 471 -18.50 9.93 35.72
CA MET A 471 -18.70 11.39 35.59
C MET A 471 -19.66 11.80 34.47
N ARG A 472 -19.90 10.94 33.46
CA ARG A 472 -20.75 11.21 32.30
C ARG A 472 -22.20 10.81 32.54
N ASP A 473 -22.42 9.59 33.03
CA ASP A 473 -23.74 8.95 33.00
C ASP A 473 -24.70 9.51 34.07
N ASP A 474 -24.14 10.00 35.17
CA ASP A 474 -24.85 10.66 36.28
C ASP A 474 -25.65 11.91 35.84
N LYS A 475 -25.32 12.50 34.67
CA LYS A 475 -26.05 13.64 34.08
C LYS A 475 -27.21 13.24 33.16
N LEU A 476 -27.23 12.00 32.66
CA LEU A 476 -28.15 11.57 31.60
C LEU A 476 -29.44 10.93 32.15
N ALA A 477 -29.35 10.19 33.26
CA ALA A 477 -30.46 9.41 33.82
C ALA A 477 -31.74 10.22 34.13
N ALA A 478 -31.58 11.47 34.60
CA ALA A 478 -32.70 12.33 34.98
C ALA A 478 -33.62 12.72 33.79
N LEU A 479 -33.03 12.97 32.61
CA LEU A 479 -33.75 13.46 31.43
C LEU A 479 -34.55 12.34 30.71
N VAL A 480 -34.00 11.12 30.71
CA VAL A 480 -34.63 9.96 30.05
C VAL A 480 -35.94 9.57 30.73
N THR A 481 -35.98 9.60 32.07
CA THR A 481 -37.13 9.14 32.87
C THR A 481 -38.40 9.96 32.60
N MET A 482 -38.27 11.29 32.46
CA MET A 482 -39.40 12.18 32.15
C MET A 482 -39.98 11.89 30.76
N THR A 483 -39.11 11.60 29.79
CA THR A 483 -39.49 11.34 28.39
C THR A 483 -40.31 10.05 28.26
N GLN A 484 -39.93 8.98 28.97
CA GLN A 484 -40.63 7.69 28.91
C GLN A 484 -42.09 7.76 29.40
N ALA A 485 -42.39 8.63 30.37
CA ALA A 485 -43.74 8.79 30.91
C ALA A 485 -44.71 9.38 29.87
N LEU A 486 -44.27 10.39 29.12
CA LEU A 486 -45.07 11.05 28.08
C LEU A 486 -45.41 10.09 26.92
N CYS A 487 -44.44 9.29 26.47
CA CYS A 487 -44.64 8.32 25.40
C CYS A 487 -45.69 7.25 25.74
N ARG A 488 -45.71 6.75 26.99
CA ARG A 488 -46.72 5.78 27.46
C ARG A 488 -48.13 6.38 27.50
N ALA A 489 -48.25 7.64 27.95
CA ALA A 489 -49.52 8.35 28.00
C ALA A 489 -50.12 8.62 26.60
N TYR A 490 -49.28 8.93 25.61
CA TYR A 490 -49.71 9.12 24.22
C TYR A 490 -50.24 7.82 23.59
N LEU A 491 -49.53 6.70 23.77
CA LEU A 491 -49.89 5.40 23.21
C LEU A 491 -51.28 4.93 23.66
N MET A 492 -51.57 4.99 24.97
CA MET A 492 -52.86 4.55 25.52
C MET A 492 -54.04 5.40 25.06
N ARG A 493 -53.85 6.72 24.86
CA ARG A 493 -54.89 7.60 24.31
C ARG A 493 -55.27 7.19 22.88
N LYS A 494 -54.29 6.82 22.05
CA LYS A 494 -54.52 6.42 20.65
C LYS A 494 -55.29 5.10 20.54
N GLU A 495 -55.01 4.12 21.40
CA GLU A 495 -55.76 2.85 21.38
C GLU A 495 -57.17 2.98 21.98
N PHE A 496 -57.37 3.85 22.97
CA PHE A 496 -58.69 4.16 23.51
C PHE A 496 -59.66 4.72 22.46
N VAL A 497 -59.18 5.59 21.56
CA VAL A 497 -59.99 6.11 20.44
C VAL A 497 -60.48 4.98 19.54
N LYS A 498 -59.60 4.04 19.13
CA LYS A 498 -60.02 2.87 18.32
C LYS A 498 -61.05 1.99 19.01
N MET A 499 -60.98 1.85 20.34
CA MET A 499 -61.96 1.07 21.10
C MET A 499 -63.33 1.75 21.12
N MET A 500 -63.37 3.08 21.20
CA MET A 500 -64.60 3.87 21.05
C MET A 500 -65.18 3.77 19.63
N GLU A 501 -64.36 3.96 18.59
CA GLU A 501 -64.76 3.79 17.19
C GLU A 501 -65.37 2.41 16.92
N ARG A 502 -64.73 1.33 17.41
CA ARG A 502 -65.26 -0.04 17.32
C ARG A 502 -66.61 -0.19 18.01
N ARG A 503 -66.80 0.39 19.20
CA ARG A 503 -68.06 0.32 19.95
C ARG A 503 -69.22 0.95 19.17
N ASP A 504 -68.99 2.14 18.62
CA ASP A 504 -70.04 2.92 17.95
C ASP A 504 -70.30 2.41 16.52
N ALA A 505 -69.29 1.84 15.86
CA ALA A 505 -69.45 1.04 14.65
C ALA A 505 -70.28 -0.24 14.91
N ILE A 506 -70.07 -0.94 16.04
CA ILE A 506 -70.88 -2.13 16.40
C ILE A 506 -72.36 -1.76 16.56
N PHE A 507 -72.68 -0.66 17.27
CA PHE A 507 -74.07 -0.19 17.37
C PHE A 507 -74.67 0.15 16.00
N THR A 508 -73.90 0.83 15.14
CA THR A 508 -74.32 1.21 13.78
C THR A 508 -74.59 -0.03 12.91
N ILE A 509 -73.71 -1.04 12.96
CA ILE A 509 -73.88 -2.31 12.25
C ILE A 509 -75.11 -3.07 12.76
N GLN A 510 -75.28 -3.19 14.09
CA GLN A 510 -76.44 -3.87 14.68
C GLN A 510 -77.76 -3.19 14.31
N TYR A 511 -77.81 -1.85 14.32
CA TYR A 511 -78.99 -1.10 13.90
C TYR A 511 -79.29 -1.29 12.40
N ASN A 512 -78.28 -1.14 11.54
CA ASN A 512 -78.45 -1.29 10.09
C ASN A 512 -78.85 -2.72 9.70
N VAL A 513 -78.31 -3.75 10.35
CA VAL A 513 -78.73 -5.16 10.13
C VAL A 513 -80.19 -5.36 10.54
N ARG A 514 -80.64 -4.83 11.68
CA ARG A 514 -82.06 -4.89 12.11
C ARG A 514 -82.97 -4.15 11.12
N SER A 515 -82.60 -2.94 10.73
CA SER A 515 -83.36 -2.13 9.76
C SER A 515 -83.46 -2.82 8.40
N PHE A 516 -82.34 -3.34 7.87
CA PHE A 516 -82.32 -4.12 6.64
C PHE A 516 -83.18 -5.38 6.73
N MET A 517 -83.14 -6.12 7.84
CA MET A 517 -83.97 -7.33 8.02
C MET A 517 -85.48 -7.03 8.00
N ASN A 518 -85.90 -5.86 8.46
CA ASN A 518 -87.29 -5.39 8.34
C ASN A 518 -87.62 -4.97 6.89
N VAL A 519 -86.74 -4.20 6.26
CA VAL A 519 -87.04 -3.50 5.00
C VAL A 519 -86.78 -4.35 3.74
N LYS A 520 -85.89 -5.36 3.79
CA LYS A 520 -85.54 -6.27 2.66
C LYS A 520 -86.74 -6.99 2.01
N HIS A 521 -87.86 -7.11 2.72
CA HIS A 521 -89.06 -7.78 2.23
C HIS A 521 -90.17 -6.81 1.80
N TRP A 522 -90.06 -5.53 2.14
CA TRP A 522 -91.04 -4.49 1.82
C TRP A 522 -91.16 -4.27 0.31
N PRO A 523 -92.38 -4.28 -0.28
CA PRO A 523 -92.56 -4.15 -1.73
C PRO A 523 -91.91 -2.89 -2.33
N TRP A 524 -92.05 -1.74 -1.66
CA TRP A 524 -91.45 -0.49 -2.12
C TRP A 524 -89.92 -0.54 -2.15
N MET A 525 -89.25 -1.20 -1.19
CA MET A 525 -87.80 -1.38 -1.25
C MET A 525 -87.38 -2.33 -2.37
N LYS A 526 -88.16 -3.40 -2.63
CA LYS A 526 -87.91 -4.29 -3.78
C LYS A 526 -88.06 -3.57 -5.12
N VAL A 527 -88.99 -2.62 -5.23
CA VAL A 527 -89.12 -1.73 -6.40
C VAL A 527 -87.92 -0.78 -6.48
N TYR A 528 -87.53 -0.14 -5.37
CA TYR A 528 -86.35 0.73 -5.31
C TYR A 528 -85.07 -0.01 -5.71
N TYR A 529 -84.82 -1.22 -5.22
CA TYR A 529 -83.65 -2.03 -5.61
C TYR A 529 -83.64 -2.42 -7.10
N LYS A 530 -84.80 -2.51 -7.76
CA LYS A 530 -84.90 -2.74 -9.22
C LYS A 530 -84.73 -1.46 -10.04
N ILE A 531 -85.16 -0.31 -9.52
CA ILE A 531 -85.09 0.98 -10.22
C ILE A 531 -83.72 1.65 -10.02
N LYS A 532 -83.09 1.54 -8.85
CA LYS A 532 -81.81 2.21 -8.52
C LYS A 532 -80.70 1.98 -9.57
N PRO A 533 -80.43 0.76 -10.09
CA PRO A 533 -79.41 0.55 -11.13
C PRO A 533 -79.72 1.21 -12.48
N LEU A 534 -80.96 1.67 -12.70
CA LEU A 534 -81.38 2.40 -13.90
C LEU A 534 -81.22 3.91 -13.74
N LEU A 535 -81.11 4.43 -12.51
CA LEU A 535 -80.92 5.85 -12.18
C LEU A 535 -79.44 6.26 -12.29
N LYS A 536 -78.81 5.94 -13.42
CA LYS A 536 -77.34 6.02 -13.60
C LYS A 536 -76.72 7.37 -13.23
N SER A 537 -77.36 8.49 -13.58
CA SER A 537 -76.78 9.84 -13.48
C SER A 537 -76.23 10.18 -12.09
N ALA A 538 -77.05 10.02 -11.05
CA ALA A 538 -76.73 10.51 -9.71
C ALA A 538 -75.70 9.69 -8.93
N GLU A 539 -75.46 8.42 -9.31
CA GLU A 539 -74.35 7.65 -8.76
C GLU A 539 -73.07 7.88 -9.57
N THR A 540 -73.15 7.93 -10.91
CA THR A 540 -71.96 8.22 -11.75
C THR A 540 -71.36 9.61 -11.50
N GLU A 541 -72.17 10.62 -11.14
CA GLU A 541 -71.66 11.95 -10.80
C GLU A 541 -70.85 11.93 -9.49
N LYS A 542 -71.30 11.18 -8.49
CA LYS A 542 -70.59 11.00 -7.21
C LYS A 542 -69.35 10.12 -7.36
N GLU A 543 -69.45 9.05 -8.14
CA GLU A 543 -68.30 8.20 -8.47
C GLU A 543 -67.24 8.98 -9.26
N LEU A 544 -67.64 9.85 -10.20
CA LEU A 544 -66.72 10.71 -10.95
C LEU A 544 -66.08 11.77 -10.04
N GLN A 545 -66.83 12.39 -9.13
CA GLN A 545 -66.28 13.35 -8.17
C GLN A 545 -65.30 12.68 -7.20
N GLN A 546 -65.67 11.53 -6.64
CA GLN A 546 -64.79 10.75 -5.76
C GLN A 546 -63.57 10.18 -6.51
N MET A 547 -63.71 9.85 -7.81
CA MET A 547 -62.60 9.45 -8.67
C MET A 547 -61.63 10.61 -8.93
N LYS A 548 -62.13 11.84 -9.13
CA LYS A 548 -61.28 13.05 -9.24
C LYS A 548 -60.52 13.31 -7.94
N GLU A 549 -61.20 13.33 -6.80
CA GLU A 549 -60.57 13.54 -5.50
C GLU A 549 -59.51 12.48 -5.18
N ASN A 550 -59.78 11.21 -5.51
CA ASN A 550 -58.78 10.14 -5.41
C ASN A 550 -57.65 10.29 -6.43
N TYR A 551 -57.92 10.73 -7.66
CA TYR A 551 -56.90 10.94 -8.70
C TYR A 551 -55.95 12.08 -8.31
N GLU A 552 -56.49 13.26 -7.98
CA GLU A 552 -55.73 14.42 -7.53
C GLU A 552 -54.87 14.08 -6.31
N LYS A 553 -55.44 13.38 -5.33
CA LYS A 553 -54.70 12.90 -4.17
C LYS A 553 -53.59 11.91 -4.56
N MET A 554 -53.87 10.90 -5.38
CA MET A 554 -52.87 9.90 -5.79
C MET A 554 -51.77 10.53 -6.65
N THR A 555 -52.07 11.53 -7.48
CA THR A 555 -51.08 12.32 -8.23
C THR A 555 -50.21 13.15 -7.27
N SER A 556 -50.79 13.77 -6.24
CA SER A 556 -50.04 14.49 -5.20
C SER A 556 -49.15 13.56 -4.36
N ASP A 557 -49.70 12.44 -3.88
CA ASP A 557 -48.97 11.42 -3.10
C ASP A 557 -47.84 10.80 -3.94
N LEU A 558 -48.06 10.55 -5.24
CA LEU A 558 -47.04 10.07 -6.18
C LEU A 558 -45.96 11.12 -6.45
N ALA A 559 -46.32 12.39 -6.65
CA ALA A 559 -45.34 13.47 -6.86
C ALA A 559 -44.44 13.65 -5.64
N ALA A 560 -45.02 13.63 -4.44
CA ALA A 560 -44.28 13.68 -3.18
C ALA A 560 -43.38 12.44 -2.99
N ALA A 561 -43.86 11.25 -3.32
CA ALA A 561 -43.08 10.02 -3.26
C ALA A 561 -41.91 10.01 -4.26
N LEU A 562 -42.11 10.51 -5.49
CA LEU A 562 -41.05 10.62 -6.50
C LEU A 562 -40.01 11.67 -6.14
N ALA A 563 -40.41 12.83 -5.64
CA ALA A 563 -39.48 13.85 -5.14
C ALA A 563 -38.62 13.31 -3.98
N LYS A 564 -39.24 12.63 -3.01
CA LYS A 564 -38.53 12.01 -1.89
C LYS A 564 -37.67 10.81 -2.33
N LYS A 565 -38.08 10.07 -3.35
CA LYS A 565 -37.24 9.01 -3.95
C LYS A 565 -35.96 9.61 -4.53
N LYS A 566 -36.06 10.69 -5.32
CA LYS A 566 -34.90 11.39 -5.90
C LYS A 566 -33.93 11.90 -4.82
N GLU A 567 -34.46 12.54 -3.77
CA GLU A 567 -33.67 13.00 -2.61
C GLU A 567 -32.90 11.85 -1.92
N LEU A 568 -33.50 10.67 -1.82
CA LEU A 568 -32.89 9.48 -1.24
C LEU A 568 -31.89 8.80 -2.19
N GLU A 569 -32.14 8.83 -3.50
CA GLU A 569 -31.19 8.34 -4.52
C GLU A 569 -29.93 9.23 -4.56
N GLU A 570 -30.08 10.55 -4.49
CA GLU A 570 -28.96 11.50 -4.39
C GLU A 570 -28.10 11.25 -3.13
N LYS A 571 -28.74 11.06 -1.98
CA LYS A 571 -28.04 10.70 -0.73
C LYS A 571 -27.39 9.33 -0.78
N MET A 572 -27.99 8.36 -1.45
CA MET A 572 -27.41 7.03 -1.65
C MET A 572 -26.18 7.08 -2.58
N VAL A 573 -26.18 7.95 -3.61
CA VAL A 573 -25.00 8.19 -4.44
C VAL A 573 -23.86 8.83 -3.63
N SER A 574 -24.16 9.83 -2.77
CA SER A 574 -23.14 10.42 -1.86
C SER A 574 -22.47 9.37 -0.99
N LEU A 575 -23.26 8.50 -0.34
CA LEU A 575 -22.72 7.42 0.53
C LEU A 575 -21.92 6.36 -0.25
N LEU A 576 -22.25 6.12 -1.52
CA LEU A 576 -21.47 5.25 -2.40
C LEU A 576 -20.17 5.91 -2.85
N GLN A 577 -20.19 7.22 -3.09
CA GLN A 577 -18.98 8.00 -3.38
C GLN A 577 -18.04 8.05 -2.17
N GLU A 578 -18.53 8.44 -0.98
CA GLU A 578 -17.76 8.41 0.27
C GLU A 578 -17.09 7.06 0.53
N LYS A 579 -17.81 5.95 0.26
CA LYS A 579 -17.24 4.59 0.34
C LYS A 579 -16.12 4.36 -0.69
N ASN A 580 -16.30 4.80 -1.93
CA ASN A 580 -15.28 4.63 -2.98
C ASN A 580 -14.05 5.49 -2.70
N ASP A 581 -14.23 6.72 -2.23
CA ASP A 581 -13.16 7.65 -1.88
C ASP A 581 -12.34 7.11 -0.68
N LEU A 582 -13.01 6.57 0.34
CA LEU A 582 -12.35 5.84 1.43
C LEU A 582 -11.63 4.56 0.95
N GLN A 583 -12.18 3.84 -0.04
CA GLN A 583 -11.53 2.66 -0.61
C GLN A 583 -10.28 3.03 -1.43
N LEU A 584 -10.31 4.15 -2.16
CA LEU A 584 -9.14 4.72 -2.84
C LEU A 584 -8.09 5.21 -1.85
N GLN A 585 -8.51 5.89 -0.77
CA GLN A 585 -7.60 6.29 0.31
C GLN A 585 -6.91 5.08 0.93
N VAL A 586 -7.67 4.04 1.32
CA VAL A 586 -7.11 2.79 1.88
C VAL A 586 -6.16 2.10 0.90
N ALA A 587 -6.43 2.12 -0.41
CA ALA A 587 -5.50 1.61 -1.41
C ALA A 587 -4.19 2.42 -1.42
N SER A 588 -4.26 3.75 -1.51
CA SER A 588 -3.08 4.62 -1.52
C SER A 588 -2.26 4.54 -0.22
N GLU A 589 -2.91 4.38 0.94
CA GLU A 589 -2.21 4.19 2.21
C GLU A 589 -1.61 2.78 2.34
N SER A 590 -2.17 1.78 1.65
CA SER A 590 -1.58 0.45 1.55
C SER A 590 -0.34 0.46 0.65
N GLU A 591 -0.36 1.23 -0.45
CA GLU A 591 0.81 1.45 -1.30
C GLU A 591 1.90 2.25 -0.55
N ASN A 592 1.54 3.34 0.13
CA ASN A 592 2.44 4.09 1.03
C ASN A 592 3.07 3.19 2.11
N LEU A 593 2.31 2.24 2.65
CA LEU A 593 2.79 1.27 3.63
C LEU A 593 3.78 0.28 3.03
N VAL A 594 3.50 -0.27 1.84
CA VAL A 594 4.45 -1.15 1.12
C VAL A 594 5.75 -0.39 0.79
N ASP A 595 5.66 0.84 0.32
CA ASP A 595 6.82 1.72 0.11
C ASP A 595 7.60 1.98 1.41
N ALA A 596 6.90 2.08 2.56
CA ALA A 596 7.54 2.23 3.87
C ALA A 596 8.18 0.92 4.36
N GLU A 597 7.57 -0.23 4.07
CA GLU A 597 8.11 -1.55 4.37
C GLU A 597 9.36 -1.86 3.52
N GLU A 598 9.37 -1.60 2.22
CA GLU A 598 10.57 -1.77 1.38
C GLU A 598 11.71 -0.84 1.84
N ARG A 599 11.41 0.44 2.12
CA ARG A 599 12.40 1.36 2.71
C ARG A 599 12.91 0.87 4.07
N CYS A 600 12.04 0.29 4.90
CA CYS A 600 12.43 -0.29 6.19
C CYS A 600 13.31 -1.53 6.02
N GLU A 601 12.97 -2.44 5.10
CA GLU A 601 13.76 -3.64 4.80
C GLU A 601 15.11 -3.27 4.18
N GLY A 602 15.17 -2.26 3.30
CA GLY A 602 16.39 -1.68 2.77
C GLY A 602 17.28 -1.08 3.86
N LEU A 603 16.71 -0.35 4.81
CA LEU A 603 17.42 0.15 5.99
C LEU A 603 17.89 -0.98 6.92
N ILE A 604 17.13 -2.07 7.07
CA ILE A 604 17.54 -3.25 7.85
C ILE A 604 18.71 -3.98 7.16
N LYS A 605 18.66 -4.18 5.83
CA LYS A 605 19.75 -4.74 5.02
C LYS A 605 21.01 -3.88 5.13
N SER A 606 20.87 -2.55 4.98
CA SER A 606 21.97 -1.60 5.16
C SER A 606 22.52 -1.61 6.59
N LYS A 607 21.66 -1.71 7.61
CA LYS A 607 22.07 -1.81 9.02
C LYS A 607 22.91 -3.07 9.26
N ILE A 608 22.49 -4.23 8.75
CA ILE A 608 23.25 -5.48 8.89
C ILE A 608 24.63 -5.36 8.24
N GLN A 609 24.73 -4.73 7.06
CA GLN A 609 26.02 -4.45 6.41
C GLN A 609 26.89 -3.45 7.21
N LEU A 610 26.28 -2.45 7.85
CA LEU A 610 26.99 -1.48 8.69
C LEU A 610 27.43 -2.08 10.03
N GLU A 611 26.65 -2.97 10.64
CA GLU A 611 27.05 -3.73 11.83
C GLU A 611 28.20 -4.71 11.52
N ALA A 612 28.16 -5.37 10.36
CA ALA A 612 29.26 -6.21 9.89
C ALA A 612 30.54 -5.40 9.62
N LYS A 613 30.44 -4.25 8.93
CA LYS A 613 31.57 -3.35 8.69
C LYS A 613 32.12 -2.76 9.98
N LEU A 614 31.25 -2.34 10.90
CA LEU A 614 31.66 -1.82 12.21
C LEU A 614 32.50 -2.88 12.94
N LYS A 615 32.01 -4.12 12.99
CA LYS A 615 32.73 -5.25 13.60
C LYS A 615 34.10 -5.48 12.94
N GLU A 616 34.18 -5.51 11.61
CA GLU A 616 35.48 -5.62 10.89
C GLU A 616 36.41 -4.45 11.24
N THR A 617 35.92 -3.21 11.29
CA THR A 617 36.74 -2.04 11.64
C THR A 617 37.14 -1.98 13.11
N THR A 618 36.35 -2.58 14.02
CA THR A 618 36.71 -2.70 15.43
C THR A 618 37.79 -3.77 15.63
N GLU A 619 37.61 -4.97 15.05
CA GLU A 619 38.62 -6.03 15.11
C GLU A 619 39.96 -5.55 14.53
N ARG A 620 39.94 -4.82 13.40
CA ARG A 620 41.14 -4.23 12.79
C ARG A 620 41.71 -3.02 13.54
N LEU A 621 40.92 -2.34 14.38
CA LEU A 621 41.42 -1.28 15.25
C LEU A 621 42.10 -1.88 16.48
N GLU A 622 41.55 -2.96 17.04
CA GLU A 622 42.16 -3.73 18.13
C GLU A 622 43.52 -4.31 17.71
N ASP A 623 43.63 -4.88 16.50
CA ASP A 623 44.89 -5.32 15.90
C ASP A 623 45.94 -4.18 15.80
N GLU A 624 45.54 -3.01 15.27
CA GLU A 624 46.44 -1.86 15.10
C GLU A 624 46.80 -1.18 16.44
N GLU A 625 45.94 -1.24 17.46
CA GLU A 625 46.26 -0.79 18.82
C GLU A 625 47.29 -1.72 19.50
N GLU A 626 47.22 -3.04 19.30
CA GLU A 626 48.26 -3.98 19.75
C GLU A 626 49.59 -3.73 19.02
N ILE A 627 49.57 -3.56 17.70
CA ILE A 627 50.77 -3.23 16.89
C ILE A 627 51.37 -1.90 17.34
N ASN A 628 50.56 -0.87 17.62
CA ASN A 628 51.03 0.43 18.11
C ASN A 628 51.61 0.34 19.53
N ALA A 629 51.04 -0.51 20.40
CA ALA A 629 51.62 -0.81 21.71
C ALA A 629 53.00 -1.51 21.59
N GLU A 630 53.14 -2.50 20.69
CA GLU A 630 54.43 -3.10 20.38
C GLU A 630 55.44 -2.08 19.83
N LEU A 631 55.02 -1.25 18.86
CA LEU A 631 55.87 -0.22 18.25
C LEU A 631 56.29 0.83 19.26
N THR A 632 55.41 1.23 20.18
CA THR A 632 55.72 2.15 21.28
C THR A 632 56.72 1.51 22.27
N ALA A 633 56.57 0.22 22.58
CA ALA A 633 57.52 -0.52 23.41
C ALA A 633 58.91 -0.71 22.74
N LYS A 634 58.94 -0.91 21.42
CA LYS A 634 60.18 -0.96 20.62
C LYS A 634 60.83 0.43 20.51
N LYS A 635 60.04 1.46 20.21
CA LYS A 635 60.47 2.87 20.14
C LYS A 635 61.11 3.32 21.45
N ARG A 636 60.51 3.00 22.60
CA ARG A 636 61.06 3.36 23.91
C ARG A 636 62.47 2.79 24.12
N LYS A 637 62.69 1.51 23.79
CA LYS A 637 64.02 0.88 23.87
C LYS A 637 65.04 1.59 22.98
N LEU A 638 64.64 1.94 21.74
CA LEU A 638 65.49 2.69 20.81
C LEU A 638 65.76 4.13 21.29
N GLU A 639 64.81 4.77 21.98
CA GLU A 639 65.00 6.09 22.59
C GLU A 639 65.94 6.02 23.80
N ASP A 640 65.80 4.99 24.65
CA ASP A 640 66.72 4.71 25.75
C ASP A 640 68.14 4.47 25.21
N GLU A 641 68.33 3.57 24.23
CA GLU A 641 69.61 3.31 23.54
C GLU A 641 70.20 4.57 22.88
N CYS A 642 69.38 5.37 22.18
CA CYS A 642 69.82 6.64 21.59
C CYS A 642 70.18 7.70 22.64
N SER A 643 69.65 7.62 23.86
CA SER A 643 70.00 8.53 24.95
C SER A 643 71.36 8.20 25.56
N GLU A 644 71.69 6.91 25.66
CA GLU A 644 73.04 6.44 26.06
C GLU A 644 74.08 6.86 25.02
N LEU A 645 73.83 6.57 23.73
CA LEU A 645 74.73 6.97 22.64
C LEU A 645 74.93 8.49 22.53
N LYS A 646 73.90 9.31 22.79
CA LYS A 646 74.04 10.77 22.82
C LYS A 646 74.92 11.23 23.98
N LYS A 647 74.76 10.66 25.17
CA LYS A 647 75.59 10.99 26.32
C LYS A 647 77.07 10.64 26.06
N ASP A 648 77.33 9.49 25.45
CA ASP A 648 78.68 9.10 25.04
C ASP A 648 79.27 10.07 23.99
N ILE A 649 78.44 10.63 23.10
CA ILE A 649 78.85 11.70 22.16
C ILE A 649 79.12 13.02 22.90
N ASP A 650 78.26 13.44 23.84
CA ASP A 650 78.45 14.69 24.61
C ASP A 650 79.77 14.65 25.43
N ASP A 651 80.10 13.50 26.04
CA ASP A 651 81.37 13.28 26.75
C ASP A 651 82.59 13.32 25.79
N LEU A 652 82.42 12.90 24.53
CA LEU A 652 83.42 13.01 23.46
C LEU A 652 83.55 14.45 22.91
N GLU A 653 82.46 15.20 22.76
CA GLU A 653 82.48 16.60 22.35
C GLU A 653 83.11 17.49 23.42
N LEU A 654 82.86 17.23 24.71
CA LEU A 654 83.53 17.91 25.82
C LEU A 654 85.05 17.67 25.84
N THR A 655 85.51 16.49 25.41
CA THR A 655 86.94 16.23 25.25
C THR A 655 87.53 16.87 23.98
N LEU A 656 86.75 17.00 22.90
CA LEU A 656 87.18 17.68 21.66
C LEU A 656 87.23 19.21 21.81
N ALA A 657 86.21 19.85 22.39
CA ALA A 657 86.16 21.30 22.61
C ALA A 657 87.30 21.80 23.51
N LYS A 658 87.81 20.95 24.41
CA LYS A 658 89.02 21.23 25.19
C LYS A 658 90.26 21.38 24.29
N VAL A 659 90.42 20.52 23.29
CA VAL A 659 91.52 20.57 22.30
C VAL A 659 91.36 21.79 21.38
N GLU A 660 90.14 22.14 20.97
CA GLU A 660 89.91 23.34 20.15
C GLU A 660 90.22 24.65 20.89
N LYS A 661 89.99 24.70 22.21
CA LYS A 661 90.35 25.87 23.02
C LYS A 661 91.87 26.08 23.09
N GLU A 662 92.64 24.99 23.05
CA GLU A 662 94.11 25.03 22.94
C GLU A 662 94.54 25.52 21.53
N LYS A 663 93.81 25.13 20.47
CA LYS A 663 94.00 25.64 19.09
C LYS A 663 93.75 27.15 18.95
N HIS A 664 92.58 27.65 19.36
CA HIS A 664 92.22 29.08 19.19
C HIS A 664 93.19 30.05 19.91
N ALA A 665 93.84 29.61 21.00
CA ALA A 665 94.88 30.38 21.67
C ALA A 665 96.14 30.61 20.79
N THR A 666 96.36 29.78 19.77
CA THR A 666 97.44 29.97 18.78
C THR A 666 97.03 30.93 17.65
N GLU A 667 95.78 30.87 17.18
CA GLU A 667 95.28 31.66 16.04
C GLU A 667 95.19 33.16 16.35
N ASN A 668 94.81 33.55 17.58
CA ASN A 668 94.75 34.96 17.98
C ASN A 668 96.12 35.68 17.95
N LYS A 669 97.25 34.94 18.01
CA LYS A 669 98.58 35.53 17.80
C LYS A 669 98.84 35.93 16.34
N VAL A 670 98.17 35.27 15.39
CA VAL A 670 98.32 35.55 13.95
C VAL A 670 97.54 36.81 13.56
N LYS A 671 96.35 37.00 14.13
CA LYS A 671 95.43 38.06 13.68
C LYS A 671 95.95 39.48 13.95
N ASN A 672 96.56 39.73 15.11
CA ASN A 672 97.12 41.05 15.45
C ASN A 672 98.17 41.54 14.44
N LEU A 673 98.92 40.63 13.80
CA LEU A 673 99.92 40.95 12.78
C LEU A 673 99.31 41.38 11.43
N THR A 674 97.99 41.23 11.27
CA THR A 674 97.29 41.53 10.00
C THR A 674 96.73 42.96 9.98
N GLU A 675 96.36 43.51 11.15
CA GLU A 675 95.69 44.81 11.25
C GLU A 675 96.64 46.00 11.05
N GLU A 676 97.95 45.84 11.30
CA GLU A 676 98.95 46.89 11.06
C GLU A 676 99.12 47.25 9.56
N MET A 677 98.94 46.27 8.64
CA MET A 677 99.12 46.52 7.20
C MET A 677 98.07 47.48 6.63
N ALA A 678 96.80 47.36 7.04
CA ALA A 678 95.68 48.08 6.44
C ALA A 678 95.75 49.61 6.60
N SER A 679 96.55 50.11 7.54
CA SER A 679 96.72 51.54 7.80
C SER A 679 97.57 52.29 6.77
N GLN A 680 98.32 51.58 5.91
CA GLN A 680 99.28 52.22 5.00
C GLN A 680 98.67 52.61 3.65
N ASP A 681 97.70 51.84 3.13
CA ASP A 681 97.16 52.03 1.77
C ASP A 681 96.40 53.35 1.58
N GLU A 682 95.71 53.84 2.62
CA GLU A 682 94.83 55.03 2.50
C GLU A 682 95.60 56.32 2.18
N SER A 683 96.91 56.38 2.48
CA SER A 683 97.77 57.52 2.10
C SER A 683 98.18 57.54 0.63
N ILE A 684 98.21 56.38 -0.04
CA ILE A 684 98.72 56.24 -1.42
C ILE A 684 97.77 56.92 -2.42
N ALA A 685 96.46 56.90 -2.15
CA ALA A 685 95.41 57.39 -3.05
C ALA A 685 95.46 58.90 -3.38
N LYS A 686 96.22 59.71 -2.64
CA LYS A 686 96.31 61.18 -2.87
C LYS A 686 97.45 61.62 -3.78
N LEU A 687 98.51 60.81 -3.96
CA LEU A 687 99.73 61.24 -4.67
C LEU A 687 99.75 60.89 -6.17
N THR A 688 98.97 59.92 -6.62
CA THR A 688 98.99 59.43 -8.02
C THR A 688 98.37 60.39 -9.05
N LYS A 689 97.80 61.53 -8.64
CA LYS A 689 97.17 62.51 -9.54
C LYS A 689 98.14 63.54 -10.13
N GLU A 690 99.39 63.59 -9.67
CA GLU A 690 100.31 64.72 -9.95
C GLU A 690 101.45 64.43 -10.95
N LYS A 691 101.63 63.18 -11.42
CA LYS A 691 102.70 62.85 -12.39
C LYS A 691 102.27 62.15 -13.67
N LYS A 692 101.19 62.64 -14.30
CA LYS A 692 100.85 62.39 -15.72
C LYS A 692 101.80 63.13 -16.69
N ALA A 693 103.08 63.19 -16.34
CA ALA A 693 104.13 63.99 -16.96
C ALA A 693 105.51 63.31 -16.78
N LEU A 694 105.54 61.97 -16.89
CA LEU A 694 106.77 61.20 -17.10
C LEU A 694 106.65 60.20 -18.26
N GLN A 695 105.66 60.40 -19.14
CA GLN A 695 105.62 59.76 -20.46
C GLN A 695 106.60 60.45 -21.42
N GLU A 696 107.91 60.33 -21.18
CA GLU A 696 108.93 60.66 -22.18
C GLU A 696 110.29 59.97 -21.94
N ALA A 697 110.23 58.75 -21.38
CA ALA A 697 111.29 57.74 -21.40
C ALA A 697 110.66 56.41 -21.86
N HIS A 698 110.33 56.24 -23.15
CA HIS A 698 111.23 56.10 -24.31
C HIS A 698 112.00 54.78 -24.31
N GLN A 699 111.41 53.80 -25.02
CA GLN A 699 112.10 53.03 -26.06
C GLN A 699 113.31 52.17 -25.65
N GLN A 700 113.06 51.04 -24.98
CA GLN A 700 114.03 49.93 -24.96
C GLN A 700 113.40 48.52 -25.09
N THR A 701 112.05 48.43 -25.13
CA THR A 701 111.27 47.18 -25.14
C THR A 701 110.09 47.24 -26.12
N LEU A 702 110.34 47.72 -27.34
CA LEU A 702 109.33 47.81 -28.41
C LEU A 702 109.49 46.73 -29.49
N ASP A 703 110.56 45.94 -29.47
CA ASP A 703 111.01 45.13 -30.63
C ASP A 703 110.90 43.58 -30.46
N ASP A 704 110.86 43.04 -29.23
CA ASP A 704 111.23 41.63 -29.00
C ASP A 704 110.11 40.56 -29.15
N LEU A 705 108.81 40.90 -29.11
CA LEU A 705 107.74 39.87 -29.05
C LEU A 705 106.86 39.75 -30.31
N GLN A 706 107.07 40.57 -31.34
CA GLN A 706 106.30 40.47 -32.60
C GLN A 706 106.90 39.42 -33.58
N ALA A 707 107.99 38.75 -33.21
CA ALA A 707 108.82 37.97 -34.15
C ALA A 707 108.71 36.43 -34.04
N GLU A 708 108.12 35.88 -32.98
CA GLU A 708 108.04 34.41 -32.76
C GLU A 708 106.66 33.80 -33.05
N GLU A 709 105.61 34.60 -33.29
CA GLU A 709 104.28 34.07 -33.64
C GLU A 709 104.24 33.35 -35.01
N ASP A 710 105.18 33.65 -35.93
CA ASP A 710 105.12 33.22 -37.33
C ASP A 710 105.90 31.94 -37.71
N LYS A 711 106.73 31.35 -36.82
CA LYS A 711 107.68 30.28 -37.22
C LYS A 711 107.27 28.83 -36.97
N VAL A 712 106.47 28.53 -35.94
CA VAL A 712 106.23 27.12 -35.54
C VAL A 712 105.27 26.38 -36.49
N ASN A 713 104.39 27.12 -37.19
CA ASN A 713 103.32 26.57 -38.04
C ASN A 713 103.79 25.74 -39.26
N THR A 714 105.09 25.71 -39.58
CA THR A 714 105.64 24.89 -40.69
C THR A 714 106.26 23.56 -40.28
N LEU A 715 106.60 23.32 -39.01
CA LEU A 715 107.24 22.07 -38.58
C LEU A 715 106.25 20.91 -38.36
N THR A 716 104.95 21.20 -38.32
CA THR A 716 103.81 20.29 -38.09
C THR A 716 103.63 19.18 -39.16
N LYS A 717 104.50 19.06 -40.18
CA LYS A 717 104.22 18.25 -41.40
C LYS A 717 105.31 17.26 -41.82
N ALA A 718 106.45 17.19 -41.13
CA ALA A 718 107.59 16.37 -41.58
C ALA A 718 108.02 15.23 -40.62
N LYS A 719 107.93 15.43 -39.30
CA LYS A 719 108.63 14.58 -38.31
C LYS A 719 108.15 13.12 -38.30
N THR A 720 106.84 12.88 -38.38
CA THR A 720 106.23 11.62 -37.91
C THR A 720 105.67 10.72 -39.01
N LYS A 721 105.93 11.01 -40.29
CA LYS A 721 105.73 10.01 -41.37
C LYS A 721 106.68 8.81 -41.30
N LEU A 722 107.70 8.88 -40.44
CA LEU A 722 108.59 7.76 -40.09
C LEU A 722 108.11 6.98 -38.84
N GLU A 723 107.09 7.49 -38.15
CA GLU A 723 106.46 6.91 -36.94
C GLU A 723 105.39 5.85 -37.32
N GLN A 724 105.42 5.35 -38.56
CA GLN A 724 104.28 4.74 -39.26
C GLN A 724 104.66 3.46 -40.06
N GLN A 725 105.83 2.85 -39.83
CA GLN A 725 106.25 1.62 -40.54
C GLN A 725 107.11 0.63 -39.73
N VAL A 726 107.66 1.02 -38.57
CA VAL A 726 108.53 0.14 -37.77
C VAL A 726 107.71 -0.64 -36.74
N ASP A 727 106.92 0.06 -35.93
CA ASP A 727 106.09 -0.53 -34.86
C ASP A 727 104.96 -1.44 -35.40
N ASP A 728 104.49 -1.24 -36.63
CA ASP A 728 103.40 -2.03 -37.26
C ASP A 728 103.71 -3.55 -37.27
N LEU A 729 104.99 -3.91 -37.41
CA LEU A 729 105.43 -5.31 -37.41
C LEU A 729 105.60 -5.89 -36.00
N GLU A 730 106.04 -5.10 -35.03
CA GLU A 730 106.14 -5.55 -33.63
C GLU A 730 104.75 -5.69 -32.99
N GLY A 731 103.84 -4.75 -33.28
CA GLY A 731 102.44 -4.79 -32.84
C GLY A 731 101.70 -6.04 -33.33
N SER A 732 102.05 -6.57 -34.50
CA SER A 732 101.45 -7.79 -35.05
C SER A 732 101.74 -9.05 -34.22
N LEU A 733 102.93 -9.16 -33.62
CA LEU A 733 103.29 -10.31 -32.77
C LEU A 733 102.66 -10.24 -31.37
N GLU A 734 102.42 -9.03 -30.86
CA GLU A 734 101.80 -8.82 -29.55
C GLU A 734 100.26 -8.91 -29.61
N GLN A 735 99.65 -8.60 -30.76
CA GLN A 735 98.22 -8.84 -31.02
C GLN A 735 97.81 -10.30 -30.81
N GLU A 736 98.59 -11.27 -31.31
CA GLU A 736 98.26 -12.71 -31.22
C GLU A 736 98.16 -13.20 -29.76
N LYS A 737 99.09 -12.76 -28.90
CA LYS A 737 99.06 -13.06 -27.46
C LYS A 737 97.87 -12.39 -26.77
N LYS A 738 97.61 -11.12 -27.12
CA LYS A 738 96.53 -10.31 -26.56
C LYS A 738 95.17 -10.92 -26.88
N LEU A 739 94.93 -11.33 -28.13
CA LEU A 739 93.73 -12.04 -28.57
C LEU A 739 93.45 -13.27 -27.71
N ARG A 740 94.46 -14.06 -27.36
CA ARG A 740 94.29 -15.24 -26.49
C ARG A 740 93.88 -14.88 -25.07
N MET A 741 94.50 -13.86 -24.46
CA MET A 741 94.09 -13.36 -23.13
C MET A 741 92.69 -12.75 -23.13
N ASP A 742 92.33 -12.01 -24.18
CA ASP A 742 91.03 -11.38 -24.29
C ASP A 742 89.92 -12.41 -24.57
N LEU A 743 90.22 -13.56 -25.19
CA LEU A 743 89.29 -14.69 -25.33
C LEU A 743 89.04 -15.41 -23.99
N GLU A 744 90.08 -15.59 -23.16
CA GLU A 744 89.95 -16.13 -21.79
C GLU A 744 89.13 -15.18 -20.88
N ARG A 745 89.32 -13.86 -21.03
CA ARG A 745 88.49 -12.82 -20.38
C ARG A 745 87.06 -12.83 -20.90
N ALA A 746 86.86 -12.92 -22.22
CA ALA A 746 85.54 -12.97 -22.83
C ALA A 746 84.74 -14.17 -22.32
N LYS A 747 85.36 -15.34 -22.12
CA LYS A 747 84.69 -16.49 -21.51
C LYS A 747 84.17 -16.18 -20.10
N ARG A 748 85.02 -15.66 -19.21
CA ARG A 748 84.60 -15.30 -17.84
C ARG A 748 83.56 -14.17 -17.83
N LYS A 749 83.66 -13.25 -18.79
CA LYS A 749 82.65 -12.19 -18.95
C LYS A 749 81.31 -12.79 -19.36
N LEU A 750 81.28 -13.66 -20.38
CA LEU A 750 80.06 -14.36 -20.82
C LEU A 750 79.46 -15.27 -19.73
N GLU A 751 80.27 -15.88 -18.87
CA GLU A 751 79.80 -16.64 -17.69
C GLU A 751 79.13 -15.72 -16.64
N GLY A 752 79.61 -14.48 -16.49
CA GLY A 752 78.97 -13.45 -15.64
C GLY A 752 77.74 -12.82 -16.29
N ASP A 753 77.83 -12.46 -17.58
CA ASP A 753 76.75 -11.90 -18.39
C ASP A 753 75.57 -12.90 -18.49
N LEU A 754 75.84 -14.21 -18.57
CA LEU A 754 74.83 -15.27 -18.51
C LEU A 754 74.11 -15.31 -17.15
N LYS A 755 74.83 -15.09 -16.04
CA LYS A 755 74.24 -15.09 -14.69
C LYS A 755 73.40 -13.83 -14.44
N LEU A 756 73.88 -12.67 -14.89
CA LEU A 756 73.12 -11.42 -14.91
C LEU A 756 71.89 -11.52 -15.83
N ALA A 757 71.98 -12.25 -16.95
CA ALA A 757 70.82 -12.54 -17.80
C ALA A 757 69.82 -13.48 -17.11
N GLN A 758 70.27 -14.45 -16.31
CA GLN A 758 69.37 -15.31 -15.51
C GLN A 758 68.66 -14.53 -14.39
N GLU A 759 69.39 -13.69 -13.67
CA GLU A 759 68.84 -12.78 -12.64
C GLU A 759 67.84 -11.81 -13.29
N SER A 760 68.21 -11.16 -14.40
CA SER A 760 67.32 -10.27 -15.17
C SER A 760 66.11 -10.98 -15.79
N ILE A 761 66.19 -12.27 -16.15
CA ILE A 761 65.03 -13.05 -16.59
C ILE A 761 64.09 -13.29 -15.42
N MET A 762 64.60 -13.61 -14.23
CA MET A 762 63.77 -13.84 -13.05
C MET A 762 63.10 -12.55 -12.56
N ASP A 763 63.79 -11.40 -12.65
CA ASP A 763 63.20 -10.08 -12.43
C ASP A 763 62.14 -9.76 -13.48
N LEU A 764 62.38 -10.04 -14.77
CA LEU A 764 61.39 -9.87 -15.84
C LEU A 764 60.19 -10.81 -15.72
N GLU A 765 60.33 -12.01 -15.15
CA GLU A 765 59.22 -12.90 -14.84
C GLU A 765 58.39 -12.37 -13.64
N ASN A 766 59.03 -11.82 -12.60
CA ASN A 766 58.35 -11.11 -11.52
C ASN A 766 57.63 -9.85 -12.02
N ASP A 767 58.27 -9.02 -12.85
CA ASP A 767 57.67 -7.82 -13.44
C ASP A 767 56.54 -8.17 -14.40
N LYS A 768 56.67 -9.27 -15.17
CA LYS A 768 55.58 -9.83 -15.97
C LYS A 768 54.42 -10.26 -15.06
N GLN A 769 54.67 -10.99 -13.97
CA GLN A 769 53.63 -11.47 -13.07
C GLN A 769 52.91 -10.31 -12.37
N GLN A 770 53.64 -9.31 -11.88
CA GLN A 770 53.06 -8.05 -11.41
C GLN A 770 52.30 -7.31 -12.51
N SER A 771 52.78 -7.34 -13.76
CA SER A 771 52.10 -6.69 -14.88
C SER A 771 50.82 -7.42 -15.25
N GLU A 772 50.78 -8.75 -15.19
CA GLU A 772 49.56 -9.56 -15.36
C GLU A 772 48.55 -9.32 -14.22
N GLU A 773 48.99 -9.11 -12.98
CA GLU A 773 48.10 -8.70 -11.89
C GLU A 773 47.60 -7.25 -12.04
N LYS A 774 48.46 -6.33 -12.50
CA LYS A 774 48.07 -4.97 -12.85
C LYS A 774 47.08 -4.98 -14.03
N LEU A 775 47.27 -5.89 -15.01
CA LEU A 775 46.35 -6.10 -16.13
C LEU A 775 45.02 -6.64 -15.62
N LYS A 776 44.98 -7.70 -14.81
CA LYS A 776 43.74 -8.21 -14.19
C LYS A 776 43.00 -7.16 -13.35
N LYS A 777 43.73 -6.31 -12.61
CA LYS A 777 43.14 -5.16 -11.90
C LYS A 777 42.60 -4.11 -12.87
N LYS A 778 43.29 -3.83 -13.97
CA LYS A 778 42.80 -2.93 -15.03
C LYS A 778 41.65 -3.51 -15.84
N ASP A 779 41.60 -4.81 -16.08
CA ASP A 779 40.45 -5.49 -16.71
C ASP A 779 39.23 -5.47 -15.77
N PHE A 780 39.43 -5.57 -14.46
CA PHE A 780 38.37 -5.40 -13.46
C PHE A 780 37.90 -3.94 -13.35
N GLU A 781 38.81 -2.97 -13.34
CA GLU A 781 38.47 -1.53 -13.43
C GLU A 781 37.76 -1.20 -14.74
N ILE A 782 38.22 -1.74 -15.88
CA ILE A 782 37.58 -1.59 -17.20
C ILE A 782 36.20 -2.26 -17.19
N SER A 783 36.03 -3.42 -16.56
CA SER A 783 34.72 -4.06 -16.41
C SER A 783 33.77 -3.23 -15.54
N GLN A 784 34.26 -2.63 -14.44
CA GLN A 784 33.48 -1.68 -13.64
C GLN A 784 33.17 -0.38 -14.41
N LEU A 785 34.09 0.11 -15.24
CA LEU A 785 33.87 1.29 -16.06
C LEU A 785 32.92 1.00 -17.23
N LEU A 786 32.97 -0.20 -17.83
CA LEU A 786 32.00 -0.65 -18.83
C LEU A 786 30.61 -0.83 -18.22
N SER A 787 30.50 -1.46 -17.04
CA SER A 787 29.25 -1.51 -16.27
C SER A 787 28.72 -0.11 -15.98
N LYS A 788 29.57 0.83 -15.54
CA LYS A 788 29.17 2.23 -15.32
C LYS A 788 28.79 2.96 -16.60
N ILE A 789 29.42 2.63 -17.73
CA ILE A 789 29.07 3.18 -19.04
C ILE A 789 27.73 2.60 -19.53
N GLU A 790 27.42 1.33 -19.25
CA GLU A 790 26.09 0.76 -19.50
C GLU A 790 25.03 1.37 -18.55
N ASP A 791 25.35 1.57 -17.27
CA ASP A 791 24.50 2.28 -16.32
C ASP A 791 24.24 3.73 -16.77
N GLU A 792 25.29 4.48 -17.14
CA GLU A 792 25.21 5.86 -17.66
C GLU A 792 24.55 5.94 -19.04
N GLN A 793 24.67 4.91 -19.90
CA GLN A 793 23.91 4.82 -21.15
C GLN A 793 22.44 4.48 -20.89
N SER A 794 22.12 3.64 -19.90
CA SER A 794 20.74 3.34 -19.51
C SER A 794 20.07 4.57 -18.88
N MET A 795 20.79 5.28 -18.00
CA MET A 795 20.36 6.55 -17.42
C MET A 795 20.30 7.64 -18.49
N GLY A 796 21.23 7.64 -19.45
CA GLY A 796 21.21 8.49 -20.64
C GLY A 796 19.97 8.25 -21.49
N ALA A 797 19.60 6.99 -21.75
CA ALA A 797 18.38 6.64 -22.47
C ALA A 797 17.11 7.00 -21.70
N GLN A 798 17.08 6.82 -20.37
CA GLN A 798 15.99 7.27 -19.50
C GLN A 798 15.87 8.81 -19.48
N LEU A 799 16.98 9.53 -19.38
CA LEU A 799 17.04 10.99 -19.46
C LEU A 799 16.65 11.48 -20.85
N GLN A 800 17.04 10.80 -21.92
CA GLN A 800 16.67 11.15 -23.29
C GLN A 800 15.19 10.85 -23.59
N LYS A 801 14.61 9.84 -22.93
CA LYS A 801 13.16 9.62 -22.90
C LYS A 801 12.46 10.72 -22.10
N LYS A 802 12.94 11.07 -20.90
CA LYS A 802 12.44 12.21 -20.11
C LYS A 802 12.57 13.54 -20.85
N ILE A 803 13.64 13.76 -21.62
CA ILE A 803 13.81 14.94 -22.47
C ILE A 803 12.75 14.96 -23.57
N LYS A 804 12.43 13.82 -24.21
CA LYS A 804 11.30 13.76 -25.16
C LYS A 804 9.95 13.96 -24.51
N GLU A 805 9.72 13.41 -23.32
CA GLU A 805 8.49 13.62 -22.54
C GLU A 805 8.36 15.08 -22.09
N LEU A 806 9.46 15.73 -21.69
CA LEU A 806 9.51 17.15 -21.37
C LEU A 806 9.45 18.05 -22.61
N GLN A 807 9.96 17.61 -23.77
CA GLN A 807 9.81 18.33 -25.04
C GLN A 807 8.36 18.31 -25.52
N ALA A 808 7.71 17.13 -25.51
CA ALA A 808 6.28 17.04 -25.78
C ALA A 808 5.45 17.84 -24.75
N ARG A 809 5.87 17.88 -23.48
CA ARG A 809 5.26 18.73 -22.45
C ARG A 809 5.50 20.23 -22.68
N ILE A 810 6.63 20.61 -23.26
CA ILE A 810 6.92 21.99 -23.66
C ILE A 810 6.09 22.35 -24.90
N GLU A 811 5.93 21.46 -25.87
CA GLU A 811 5.03 21.66 -27.01
C GLU A 811 3.56 21.77 -26.55
N GLU A 812 3.10 20.92 -25.62
CA GLU A 812 1.78 21.08 -24.95
C GLU A 812 1.64 22.44 -24.25
N LEU A 813 2.68 22.88 -23.51
CA LEU A 813 2.65 24.15 -22.79
C LEU A 813 2.80 25.37 -23.71
N GLU A 814 3.48 25.25 -24.85
CA GLU A 814 3.56 26.29 -25.88
C GLU A 814 2.23 26.39 -26.65
N GLU A 815 1.54 25.28 -26.92
CA GLU A 815 0.15 25.31 -27.41
C GLU A 815 -0.83 25.87 -26.36
N GLU A 816 -0.73 25.50 -25.08
CA GLU A 816 -1.54 26.13 -24.01
C GLU A 816 -1.24 27.63 -23.87
N ILE A 817 0.03 28.06 -24.00
CA ILE A 817 0.42 29.48 -23.98
C ILE A 817 -0.10 30.25 -25.20
N GLU A 818 -0.05 29.67 -26.41
CA GLU A 818 -0.55 30.33 -27.61
C GLU A 818 -2.10 30.34 -27.64
N ALA A 819 -2.74 29.30 -27.11
CA ALA A 819 -4.18 29.30 -26.84
C ALA A 819 -4.57 30.33 -25.76
N GLU A 820 -3.79 30.48 -24.68
CA GLU A 820 -4.04 31.53 -23.68
C GLU A 820 -3.73 32.93 -24.24
N ARG A 821 -2.76 33.10 -25.13
CA ARG A 821 -2.55 34.37 -25.87
C ARG A 821 -3.76 34.71 -26.74
N ALA A 822 -4.32 33.73 -27.46
CA ALA A 822 -5.54 33.90 -28.24
C ALA A 822 -6.79 34.17 -27.36
N ALA A 823 -6.85 33.54 -26.17
CA ALA A 823 -7.90 33.80 -25.18
C ALA A 823 -7.74 35.21 -24.57
N ARG A 824 -6.53 35.62 -24.18
CA ARG A 824 -6.22 36.98 -23.73
C ARG A 824 -6.56 38.00 -24.79
N ALA A 825 -6.23 37.80 -26.06
CA ALA A 825 -6.62 38.73 -27.13
C ALA A 825 -8.15 38.87 -27.26
N LYS A 826 -8.92 37.78 -27.06
CA LYS A 826 -10.39 37.85 -26.97
C LYS A 826 -10.87 38.60 -25.73
N VAL A 827 -10.28 38.33 -24.56
CA VAL A 827 -10.62 38.99 -23.28
C VAL A 827 -10.22 40.48 -23.30
N GLU A 828 -9.11 40.84 -23.94
CA GLU A 828 -8.69 42.24 -24.10
C GLU A 828 -9.61 43.00 -25.05
N LYS A 829 -10.08 42.33 -26.13
CA LYS A 829 -11.13 42.87 -27.00
C LYS A 829 -12.45 43.05 -26.25
N GLN A 830 -12.92 42.03 -25.54
CA GLN A 830 -14.12 42.12 -24.69
C GLN A 830 -13.97 43.17 -23.58
N ARG A 831 -12.76 43.37 -23.04
CA ARG A 831 -12.45 44.41 -22.06
C ARG A 831 -12.44 45.79 -22.69
N ALA A 832 -12.02 45.95 -23.94
CA ALA A 832 -12.14 47.21 -24.69
C ALA A 832 -13.61 47.51 -25.01
N ASP A 833 -14.39 46.52 -25.44
CA ASP A 833 -15.82 46.64 -25.66
C ASP A 833 -16.56 47.00 -24.35
N LEU A 834 -16.27 46.31 -23.24
CA LEU A 834 -16.81 46.62 -21.90
C LEU A 834 -16.30 47.96 -21.34
N SER A 835 -15.08 48.38 -21.64
CA SER A 835 -14.57 49.71 -21.23
C SER A 835 -15.31 50.82 -21.97
N ARG A 836 -15.73 50.56 -23.22
CA ARG A 836 -16.53 51.49 -24.03
C ARG A 836 -18.00 51.50 -23.59
N GLU A 837 -18.56 50.35 -23.20
CA GLU A 837 -19.86 50.31 -22.51
C GLU A 837 -19.80 51.03 -21.16
N LEU A 838 -18.68 50.95 -20.43
CA LEU A 838 -18.44 51.71 -19.20
C LEU A 838 -18.28 53.21 -19.45
N GLU A 839 -17.72 53.65 -20.58
CA GLU A 839 -17.72 55.06 -20.98
C GLU A 839 -19.15 55.54 -21.32
N GLU A 840 -19.93 54.80 -22.11
CA GLU A 840 -21.35 55.13 -22.36
C GLU A 840 -22.20 55.15 -21.07
N ILE A 841 -21.91 54.25 -20.13
CA ILE A 841 -22.58 54.22 -18.82
C ILE A 841 -22.08 55.39 -17.94
N SER A 842 -20.82 55.80 -18.07
CA SER A 842 -20.26 56.94 -17.32
C SER A 842 -20.80 58.28 -17.80
N GLU A 843 -20.94 58.50 -19.12
CA GLU A 843 -21.63 59.70 -19.66
C GLU A 843 -23.07 59.76 -19.14
N ARG A 844 -23.81 58.65 -19.19
CA ARG A 844 -25.18 58.55 -18.62
C ARG A 844 -25.21 58.74 -17.09
N LEU A 845 -24.13 58.40 -16.39
CA LEU A 845 -24.00 58.60 -14.94
C LEU A 845 -23.63 60.05 -14.59
N GLU A 846 -22.87 60.76 -15.43
CA GLU A 846 -22.68 62.21 -15.31
C GLU A 846 -23.98 62.98 -15.57
N GLU A 847 -24.75 62.62 -16.61
CA GLU A 847 -26.08 63.19 -16.87
C GLU A 847 -27.05 62.96 -15.69
N ALA A 848 -26.99 61.79 -15.05
CA ALA A 848 -27.82 61.48 -13.86
C ALA A 848 -27.26 62.04 -12.53
N GLY A 849 -25.95 62.31 -12.46
CA GLY A 849 -25.23 62.62 -11.22
C GLY A 849 -25.54 64.00 -10.62
N GLY A 850 -26.08 64.93 -11.43
CA GLY A 850 -26.38 66.31 -11.05
C GLY A 850 -27.32 66.47 -9.85
N ALA A 851 -28.06 65.42 -9.46
CA ALA A 851 -28.94 65.42 -8.30
C ALA A 851 -28.22 65.33 -6.93
N THR A 852 -26.93 64.96 -6.88
CA THR A 852 -26.25 64.61 -5.60
C THR A 852 -25.28 65.68 -5.08
N ALA A 853 -25.38 66.91 -5.57
CA ALA A 853 -24.51 68.04 -5.17
C ALA A 853 -24.52 68.36 -3.66
N ALA A 854 -25.56 67.93 -2.92
CA ALA A 854 -25.74 68.24 -1.50
C ALA A 854 -24.85 67.42 -0.54
N GLN A 855 -24.37 66.22 -0.92
CA GLN A 855 -23.61 65.36 0.00
C GLN A 855 -22.10 65.66 0.01
N ILE A 856 -21.59 66.28 -1.06
CA ILE A 856 -20.16 66.61 -1.25
C ILE A 856 -19.66 67.63 -0.22
N GLU A 857 -20.56 68.49 0.29
CA GLU A 857 -20.23 69.49 1.31
C GLU A 857 -19.91 68.87 2.70
N MET A 858 -20.39 67.66 2.98
CA MET A 858 -20.14 67.00 4.28
C MET A 858 -18.71 66.43 4.38
N ASN A 859 -18.16 65.86 3.31
CA ASN A 859 -16.81 65.27 3.33
C ASN A 859 -15.69 66.33 3.36
N LYS A 860 -15.91 67.53 2.81
CA LYS A 860 -14.95 68.65 2.91
C LYS A 860 -14.61 69.05 4.36
N LYS A 861 -15.44 68.70 5.35
CA LYS A 861 -15.10 68.89 6.78
C LYS A 861 -14.05 67.91 7.30
N ARG A 862 -14.04 66.65 6.85
CA ARG A 862 -13.06 65.64 7.31
C ARG A 862 -11.66 65.85 6.74
N GLU A 863 -11.58 66.37 5.52
CA GLU A 863 -10.30 66.69 4.87
C GLU A 863 -9.59 67.89 5.54
N ALA A 864 -10.37 68.84 6.09
CA ALA A 864 -9.87 69.95 6.88
C ALA A 864 -9.25 69.52 8.24
N GLU A 865 -9.76 68.45 8.85
CA GLU A 865 -9.23 67.90 10.12
C GLU A 865 -7.84 67.26 9.92
N PHE A 866 -7.59 66.64 8.77
CA PHE A 866 -6.30 66.04 8.45
C PHE A 866 -5.19 67.09 8.21
N GLN A 867 -5.53 68.24 7.63
CA GLN A 867 -4.60 69.37 7.51
C GLN A 867 -4.33 70.07 8.85
N LYS A 868 -5.25 69.95 9.83
CA LYS A 868 -5.04 70.49 11.18
C LYS A 868 -3.98 69.67 11.93
N LEU A 869 -4.14 68.34 11.96
CA LEU A 869 -3.22 67.43 12.65
C LEU A 869 -1.75 67.52 12.17
N ARG A 870 -1.49 67.92 10.91
CA ARG A 870 -0.13 68.22 10.46
C ARG A 870 0.45 69.52 11.05
N ARG A 871 -0.35 70.59 11.13
CA ARG A 871 0.08 71.85 11.76
C ARG A 871 0.30 71.70 13.26
N ASP A 872 -0.61 70.99 13.93
CA ASP A 872 -0.50 70.71 15.37
C ASP A 872 0.83 69.95 15.70
N LEU A 873 1.31 69.09 14.79
CA LEU A 873 2.58 68.35 14.90
C LEU A 873 3.83 69.21 14.60
N GLU A 874 3.77 70.09 13.60
CA GLU A 874 4.84 71.05 13.30
C GLU A 874 4.98 72.10 14.42
N GLU A 875 3.87 72.60 14.98
CA GLU A 875 3.85 73.57 16.08
C GLU A 875 4.39 72.95 17.39
N SER A 876 4.03 71.69 17.70
CA SER A 876 4.63 70.95 18.82
C SER A 876 6.14 70.74 18.66
N THR A 877 6.63 70.63 17.42
CA THR A 877 8.06 70.44 17.14
C THR A 877 8.83 71.74 17.36
N LEU A 878 8.32 72.89 16.87
CA LEU A 878 8.89 74.21 17.17
C LEU A 878 8.89 74.50 18.69
N GLN A 879 7.85 74.08 19.41
CA GLN A 879 7.74 74.32 20.85
C GLN A 879 8.83 73.57 21.64
N HIS A 880 9.18 72.34 21.23
CA HIS A 880 10.32 71.62 21.79
C HIS A 880 11.67 72.30 21.50
N GLU A 881 11.90 72.76 20.27
CA GLU A 881 13.15 73.42 19.91
C GLU A 881 13.34 74.77 20.65
N ALA A 882 12.26 75.52 20.85
CA ALA A 882 12.25 76.72 21.71
C ALA A 882 12.61 76.42 23.18
N THR A 883 12.09 75.33 23.76
CA THR A 883 12.50 74.92 25.12
C THR A 883 13.96 74.48 25.21
N ALA A 884 14.50 73.83 24.17
CA ALA A 884 15.92 73.46 24.10
C ALA A 884 16.86 74.68 24.00
N ALA A 885 16.41 75.78 23.37
CA ALA A 885 17.13 77.05 23.37
C ALA A 885 17.12 77.74 24.76
N ALA A 886 15.98 77.73 25.45
CA ALA A 886 15.85 78.30 26.79
C ALA A 886 16.72 77.58 27.84
N LEU A 887 16.81 76.25 27.77
CA LEU A 887 17.66 75.43 28.65
C LEU A 887 19.15 75.75 28.49
N ARG A 888 19.64 75.87 27.25
CA ARG A 888 21.06 76.19 26.97
C ARG A 888 21.49 77.55 27.53
N LYS A 889 20.60 78.54 27.55
CA LYS A 889 20.89 79.84 28.19
C LYS A 889 20.99 79.69 29.71
N LYS A 890 20.03 78.99 30.34
CA LYS A 890 20.01 78.77 31.79
C LYS A 890 21.20 77.93 32.29
N GLN A 891 21.77 77.09 31.44
CA GLN A 891 22.95 76.29 31.72
C GLN A 891 24.26 77.09 31.70
N ALA A 892 24.31 78.25 31.02
CA ALA A 892 25.47 79.14 31.03
C ALA A 892 25.59 79.90 32.37
N ASP A 893 24.48 80.49 32.83
CA ASP A 893 24.46 81.27 34.08
C ASP A 893 24.77 80.39 35.31
N SER A 894 24.24 79.15 35.33
CA SER A 894 24.49 78.19 36.41
C SER A 894 25.95 77.71 36.51
N VAL A 895 26.75 77.83 35.46
CA VAL A 895 28.18 77.44 35.48
C VAL A 895 29.05 78.53 36.12
N ALA A 896 28.63 79.80 36.06
CA ALA A 896 29.29 80.88 36.78
C ALA A 896 29.08 80.77 38.30
N GLU A 897 27.84 80.50 38.72
CA GLU A 897 27.46 80.45 40.15
C GLU A 897 28.06 79.24 40.89
N LEU A 898 28.29 78.12 40.20
CA LEU A 898 28.98 76.96 40.75
C LEU A 898 30.49 77.20 41.01
N GLY A 899 31.11 78.16 40.34
CA GLY A 899 32.51 78.51 40.56
C GLY A 899 32.78 79.05 41.98
N GLU A 900 31.89 79.91 42.48
CA GLU A 900 32.05 80.58 43.78
C GLU A 900 31.67 79.67 44.97
N GLN A 901 30.94 78.58 44.72
CA GLN A 901 30.59 77.59 45.75
C GLN A 901 31.73 76.60 46.05
N ILE A 902 32.61 76.34 45.06
CA ILE A 902 33.73 75.39 45.19
C ILE A 902 34.75 75.83 46.25
N ASP A 903 35.11 77.12 46.28
CA ASP A 903 36.10 77.66 47.22
C ASP A 903 35.62 77.71 48.69
N ASN A 904 34.30 77.76 48.91
CA ASN A 904 33.72 77.68 50.25
C ASN A 904 33.64 76.22 50.76
N LEU A 905 33.32 75.26 49.88
CA LEU A 905 33.22 73.84 50.25
C LEU A 905 34.56 73.23 50.69
N GLN A 906 35.69 73.71 50.16
CA GLN A 906 37.02 73.26 50.60
C GLN A 906 37.30 73.49 52.09
N ARG A 907 36.67 74.51 52.72
CA ARG A 907 36.86 74.83 54.15
C ARG A 907 36.00 73.97 55.07
N VAL A 908 34.86 73.47 54.60
CA VAL A 908 33.99 72.55 55.36
C VAL A 908 34.58 71.14 55.39
N LYS A 909 35.22 70.72 54.30
CA LYS A 909 35.87 69.41 54.14
C LYS A 909 36.75 68.99 55.32
N GLN A 910 37.66 69.87 55.77
CA GLN A 910 38.60 69.56 56.86
C GLN A 910 37.93 69.30 58.23
N LYS A 911 36.67 69.71 58.42
CA LYS A 911 35.92 69.46 59.64
C LYS A 911 35.24 68.09 59.60
N LEU A 912 34.58 67.78 58.48
CA LEU A 912 33.93 66.50 58.22
C LEU A 912 34.92 65.32 58.16
N GLU A 913 36.15 65.55 57.72
CA GLU A 913 37.20 64.51 57.66
C GLU A 913 37.58 63.92 59.04
N LYS A 914 37.18 64.56 60.15
CA LYS A 914 37.43 64.06 61.52
C LYS A 914 36.26 63.28 62.12
N GLU A 915 35.02 63.69 61.84
CA GLU A 915 33.80 62.91 62.20
C GLU A 915 33.71 61.63 61.34
N LYS A 916 34.24 61.69 60.11
CA LYS A 916 34.33 60.56 59.17
C LYS A 916 35.08 59.34 59.72
N SER A 917 36.06 59.49 60.62
CA SER A 917 36.82 58.34 61.15
C SER A 917 36.07 57.51 62.18
N GLU A 918 35.17 58.11 62.96
CA GLU A 918 34.44 57.40 64.03
C GLU A 918 33.29 56.59 63.44
N TYR A 919 32.47 57.21 62.56
CA TYR A 919 31.46 56.48 61.79
C TYR A 919 32.06 55.40 60.88
N LYS A 920 33.35 55.45 60.53
CA LYS A 920 33.94 54.42 59.67
C LYS A 920 33.94 53.05 60.34
N MET A 921 34.21 52.95 61.64
CA MET A 921 34.25 51.65 62.32
C MET A 921 32.86 51.02 62.46
N GLU A 922 31.82 51.82 62.71
CA GLU A 922 30.42 51.34 62.66
C GLU A 922 29.99 50.97 61.23
N ILE A 923 30.46 51.71 60.21
CA ILE A 923 30.24 51.37 58.80
C ILE A 923 30.96 50.07 58.42
N ASP A 924 32.16 49.79 58.90
CA ASP A 924 32.90 48.58 58.53
C ASP A 924 32.21 47.30 59.09
N ASP A 925 31.69 47.32 60.33
CA ASP A 925 30.90 46.21 60.91
C ASP A 925 29.52 46.04 60.24
N LEU A 926 28.84 47.15 59.91
CA LEU A 926 27.61 47.10 59.12
C LEU A 926 27.87 46.66 57.67
N SER A 927 29.03 46.99 57.10
CA SER A 927 29.42 46.59 55.74
C SER A 927 29.66 45.09 55.63
N SER A 928 30.22 44.43 56.66
CA SER A 928 30.36 42.97 56.69
C SER A 928 29.00 42.26 56.60
N ASN A 929 28.01 42.73 57.37
CA ASN A 929 26.63 42.24 57.28
C ASN A 929 25.97 42.60 55.93
N MET A 930 26.24 43.80 55.43
CA MET A 930 25.71 44.26 54.14
C MET A 930 26.34 43.53 52.95
N GLU A 931 27.59 43.05 53.01
CA GLU A 931 28.20 42.18 51.99
C GLU A 931 27.54 40.79 51.98
N ALA A 932 27.23 40.23 53.14
CA ALA A 932 26.50 38.96 53.22
C ALA A 932 25.10 39.09 52.60
N VAL A 933 24.37 40.15 52.93
CA VAL A 933 23.07 40.48 52.31
C VAL A 933 23.21 40.83 50.83
N ALA A 934 24.28 41.51 50.41
CA ALA A 934 24.53 41.85 49.01
C ALA A 934 24.89 40.62 48.15
N LYS A 935 25.57 39.61 48.71
CA LYS A 935 25.77 38.31 48.02
C LYS A 935 24.47 37.54 47.89
N ALA A 936 23.64 37.48 48.95
CA ALA A 936 22.32 36.85 48.88
C ALA A 936 21.41 37.56 47.85
N LYS A 937 21.37 38.91 47.92
CA LYS A 937 20.66 39.76 46.98
C LYS A 937 21.20 39.60 45.55
N GLY A 938 22.51 39.61 45.33
CA GLY A 938 23.11 39.46 44.01
C GLY A 938 22.87 38.09 43.36
N ASN A 939 22.74 37.02 44.17
CA ASN A 939 22.30 35.72 43.69
C ASN A 939 20.79 35.71 43.35
N LEU A 940 19.95 36.38 44.15
CA LEU A 940 18.53 36.56 43.84
C LEU A 940 18.30 37.46 42.62
N GLU A 941 19.06 38.54 42.44
CA GLU A 941 19.00 39.42 41.27
C GLU A 941 19.54 38.73 40.01
N LYS A 942 20.53 37.83 40.13
CA LYS A 942 20.91 36.94 39.03
C LYS A 942 19.78 35.96 38.69
N MET A 943 19.18 35.30 39.68
CA MET A 943 18.05 34.40 39.46
C MET A 943 16.86 35.14 38.82
N CYS A 944 16.53 36.34 39.32
CA CYS A 944 15.48 37.19 38.75
C CYS A 944 15.82 37.59 37.32
N ARG A 945 17.06 38.01 37.02
CA ARG A 945 17.47 38.29 35.64
C ARG A 945 17.39 37.07 34.74
N THR A 946 17.86 35.90 35.18
CA THR A 946 17.71 34.67 34.37
C THR A 946 16.24 34.30 34.15
N LEU A 947 15.36 34.56 35.11
CA LEU A 947 13.91 34.39 34.95
C LEU A 947 13.27 35.49 34.06
N GLU A 948 13.76 36.72 34.11
CA GLU A 948 13.34 37.84 33.24
C GLU A 948 13.83 37.64 31.81
N ASP A 949 15.05 37.15 31.61
CA ASP A 949 15.63 36.76 30.33
C ASP A 949 14.88 35.55 29.75
N GLN A 950 14.55 34.54 30.57
CA GLN A 950 13.69 33.42 30.16
C GLN A 950 12.26 33.86 29.83
N LEU A 951 11.68 34.78 30.60
CA LEU A 951 10.34 35.32 30.34
C LEU A 951 10.34 36.26 29.12
N SER A 952 11.47 36.94 28.85
CA SER A 952 11.72 37.71 27.63
C SER A 952 11.86 36.78 26.42
N GLU A 953 12.63 35.70 26.51
CA GLU A 953 12.69 34.66 25.48
C GLU A 953 11.33 34.00 25.25
N LEU A 954 10.58 33.69 26.30
CA LEU A 954 9.24 33.12 26.16
C LEU A 954 8.26 34.12 25.55
N LYS A 955 8.43 35.43 25.79
CA LYS A 955 7.68 36.48 25.09
C LYS A 955 8.09 36.61 23.62
N THR A 956 9.37 36.67 23.29
CA THR A 956 9.79 36.76 21.88
C THR A 956 9.43 35.49 21.12
N LYS A 957 9.55 34.30 21.72
CA LYS A 957 9.03 33.04 21.16
C LYS A 957 7.51 33.06 21.03
N ASN A 958 6.76 33.59 22.00
CA ASN A 958 5.31 33.75 21.89
C ASN A 958 4.90 34.73 20.78
N ASP A 959 5.61 35.85 20.64
CA ASP A 959 5.34 36.87 19.62
C ASP A 959 5.79 36.39 18.22
N GLU A 960 6.82 35.55 18.15
CA GLU A 960 7.26 34.84 16.96
C GLU A 960 6.30 33.69 16.59
N HIS A 961 5.76 32.95 17.57
CA HIS A 961 4.67 31.99 17.35
C HIS A 961 3.36 32.68 16.96
N LEU A 962 3.08 33.90 17.46
CA LEU A 962 1.96 34.72 17.00
C LEU A 962 2.20 35.24 15.58
N ARG A 963 3.43 35.59 15.20
CA ARG A 963 3.77 35.85 13.78
C ARG A 963 3.57 34.60 12.94
N GLN A 964 4.13 33.47 13.33
CA GLN A 964 3.94 32.18 12.64
C GLN A 964 2.46 31.80 12.53
N LEU A 965 1.62 32.04 13.54
CA LEU A 965 0.17 31.84 13.47
C LEU A 965 -0.53 32.79 12.50
N ASN A 966 -0.09 34.05 12.40
CA ASN A 966 -0.62 35.00 11.42
C ASN A 966 -0.10 34.73 10.00
N ASP A 967 1.15 34.30 9.84
CA ASP A 967 1.76 33.91 8.58
C ASP A 967 1.15 32.60 8.05
N VAL A 968 1.00 31.58 8.91
CA VAL A 968 0.22 30.35 8.61
C VAL A 968 -1.26 30.68 8.41
N GLY A 969 -1.81 31.69 9.08
CA GLY A 969 -3.15 32.21 8.81
C GLY A 969 -3.28 32.82 7.41
N ALA A 970 -2.33 33.65 7.01
CA ALA A 970 -2.25 34.26 5.68
C ALA A 970 -1.84 33.27 4.57
N GLN A 971 -1.13 32.20 4.93
CA GLN A 971 -0.80 31.08 4.05
C GLN A 971 -2.01 30.15 3.91
N LYS A 972 -2.79 29.90 4.97
CA LYS A 972 -4.07 29.21 4.92
C LYS A 972 -5.13 30.00 4.14
N ALA A 973 -5.15 31.33 4.25
CA ALA A 973 -6.02 32.19 3.44
C ALA A 973 -5.62 32.17 1.96
N ARG A 974 -4.32 32.18 1.66
CA ARG A 974 -3.81 31.96 0.29
C ARG A 974 -4.16 30.58 -0.22
N LEU A 975 -3.85 29.50 0.51
CA LEU A 975 -4.23 28.13 0.17
C LEU A 975 -5.74 27.93 0.04
N LEU A 976 -6.59 28.66 0.77
CA LEU A 976 -8.05 28.65 0.57
C LEU A 976 -8.47 29.37 -0.71
N THR A 977 -7.74 30.41 -1.12
CA THR A 977 -7.96 31.14 -2.37
C THR A 977 -7.47 30.31 -3.55
N GLU A 978 -6.24 29.79 -3.48
CA GLU A 978 -5.63 28.85 -4.41
C GLU A 978 -6.47 27.57 -4.54
N ASN A 979 -7.03 27.01 -3.45
CA ASN A 979 -7.93 25.86 -3.53
C ASN A 979 -9.31 26.22 -4.12
N GLY A 980 -9.74 27.49 -4.04
CA GLY A 980 -10.89 28.00 -4.78
C GLY A 980 -10.60 28.17 -6.28
N GLU A 981 -9.39 28.64 -6.61
CA GLU A 981 -8.91 28.74 -7.99
C GLU A 981 -8.64 27.36 -8.60
N PHE A 982 -8.09 26.40 -7.85
CA PHE A 982 -7.97 25.00 -8.26
C PHE A 982 -9.33 24.33 -8.36
N GLY A 983 -10.28 24.60 -7.45
CA GLY A 983 -11.67 24.14 -7.60
C GLY A 983 -12.31 24.64 -8.90
N ARG A 984 -12.08 25.91 -9.25
CA ARG A 984 -12.55 26.51 -10.50
C ARG A 984 -11.79 25.99 -11.74
N GLN A 985 -10.50 25.76 -11.64
CA GLN A 985 -9.71 25.10 -12.68
C GLN A 985 -10.12 23.62 -12.84
N ILE A 986 -10.58 22.96 -11.78
CA ILE A 986 -11.18 21.62 -11.85
C ILE A 986 -12.53 21.72 -12.56
N GLU A 987 -13.44 22.64 -12.20
CA GLU A 987 -14.70 22.84 -12.96
C GLU A 987 -14.44 23.16 -14.45
N GLU A 988 -13.45 23.99 -14.76
CA GLU A 988 -13.07 24.36 -16.13
C GLU A 988 -12.38 23.20 -16.88
N LYS A 989 -11.49 22.43 -16.22
CA LYS A 989 -10.87 21.24 -16.81
C LYS A 989 -11.83 20.04 -16.85
N GLU A 990 -12.86 19.97 -16.01
CA GLU A 990 -13.97 19.00 -16.09
C GLU A 990 -14.94 19.33 -17.22
N ALA A 991 -15.25 20.62 -17.41
CA ALA A 991 -15.97 21.10 -18.60
C ALA A 991 -15.17 20.80 -19.88
N LEU A 992 -13.86 21.04 -19.87
CA LEU A 992 -12.95 20.70 -20.96
C LEU A 992 -12.84 19.19 -21.18
N VAL A 993 -12.72 18.36 -20.14
CA VAL A 993 -12.75 16.89 -20.23
C VAL A 993 -14.11 16.40 -20.73
N SER A 994 -15.20 17.05 -20.36
CA SER A 994 -16.54 16.76 -20.88
C SER A 994 -16.72 17.18 -22.35
N GLN A 995 -15.96 18.18 -22.81
CA GLN A 995 -15.91 18.60 -24.22
C GLN A 995 -14.97 17.71 -25.04
N LEU A 996 -13.79 17.38 -24.51
CA LEU A 996 -12.81 16.45 -25.08
C LEU A 996 -13.30 15.01 -25.07
N THR A 997 -14.18 14.60 -24.14
CA THR A 997 -14.82 13.28 -24.16
C THR A 997 -15.87 13.19 -25.27
N ARG A 998 -16.65 14.25 -25.48
CA ARG A 998 -17.55 14.36 -26.65
C ARG A 998 -16.76 14.44 -27.96
N GLY A 999 -15.66 15.20 -27.99
CA GLY A 999 -14.72 15.25 -29.11
C GLY A 999 -14.07 13.88 -29.39
N LYS A 1000 -13.63 13.17 -28.35
CA LYS A 1000 -13.10 11.81 -28.43
C LYS A 1000 -14.15 10.82 -28.93
N GLN A 1001 -15.41 10.93 -28.51
CA GLN A 1001 -16.50 10.11 -29.05
C GLN A 1001 -16.73 10.41 -30.55
N ALA A 1002 -16.78 11.68 -30.94
CA ALA A 1002 -16.89 12.09 -32.34
C ALA A 1002 -15.69 11.61 -33.19
N PHE A 1003 -14.46 11.78 -32.70
CA PHE A 1003 -13.24 11.27 -33.36
C PHE A 1003 -13.15 9.74 -33.34
N THR A 1004 -13.69 9.06 -32.32
CA THR A 1004 -13.76 7.58 -32.32
C THR A 1004 -14.74 7.10 -33.38
N GLN A 1005 -15.93 7.71 -33.48
CA GLN A 1005 -16.88 7.47 -34.56
C GLN A 1005 -16.28 7.81 -35.94
N GLN A 1006 -15.53 8.91 -36.06
CA GLN A 1006 -14.85 9.29 -37.29
C GLN A 1006 -13.69 8.33 -37.65
N ILE A 1007 -12.99 7.78 -36.66
CA ILE A 1007 -11.98 6.72 -36.84
C ILE A 1007 -12.63 5.38 -37.18
N GLU A 1008 -13.82 5.07 -36.66
CA GLU A 1008 -14.60 3.88 -37.05
C GLU A 1008 -15.17 4.02 -38.46
N GLU A 1009 -15.65 5.21 -38.83
CA GLU A 1009 -16.08 5.56 -40.20
C GLU A 1009 -14.90 5.49 -41.18
N LEU A 1010 -13.74 6.07 -40.83
CA LEU A 1010 -12.52 5.97 -41.64
C LEU A 1010 -11.96 4.53 -41.69
N LYS A 1011 -12.07 3.73 -40.61
CA LYS A 1011 -11.72 2.30 -40.64
C LYS A 1011 -12.67 1.52 -41.54
N ARG A 1012 -13.98 1.81 -41.52
CA ARG A 1012 -14.95 1.22 -42.45
C ARG A 1012 -14.62 1.59 -43.90
N GLN A 1013 -14.31 2.86 -44.17
CA GLN A 1013 -13.88 3.31 -45.50
C GLN A 1013 -12.55 2.66 -45.92
N ILE A 1014 -11.58 2.51 -45.01
CA ILE A 1014 -10.33 1.77 -45.29
C ILE A 1014 -10.58 0.28 -45.51
N GLU A 1015 -11.52 -0.35 -44.80
CA GLU A 1015 -11.92 -1.73 -45.07
C GLU A 1015 -12.64 -1.88 -46.41
N GLU A 1016 -13.49 -0.93 -46.79
CA GLU A 1016 -14.18 -0.90 -48.08
C GLU A 1016 -13.21 -0.64 -49.23
N GLU A 1017 -12.25 0.30 -49.06
CA GLU A 1017 -11.13 0.52 -49.97
C GLU A 1017 -10.18 -0.70 -50.04
N VAL A 1018 -9.93 -1.42 -48.95
CA VAL A 1018 -9.14 -2.66 -48.98
C VAL A 1018 -9.91 -3.78 -49.68
N LYS A 1019 -11.24 -3.89 -49.49
CA LYS A 1019 -12.10 -4.83 -50.23
C LYS A 1019 -12.14 -4.48 -51.72
N ALA A 1020 -12.29 -3.20 -52.07
CA ALA A 1020 -12.26 -2.69 -53.45
C ALA A 1020 -10.89 -2.89 -54.10
N LYS A 1021 -9.79 -2.57 -53.40
CA LYS A 1021 -8.41 -2.79 -53.84
C LYS A 1021 -8.09 -4.28 -54.03
N ASN A 1022 -8.59 -5.16 -53.17
CA ASN A 1022 -8.42 -6.60 -53.33
C ASN A 1022 -9.25 -7.14 -54.51
N ALA A 1023 -10.47 -6.64 -54.72
CA ALA A 1023 -11.28 -6.95 -55.89
C ALA A 1023 -10.62 -6.44 -57.20
N LEU A 1024 -10.07 -5.23 -57.18
CA LEU A 1024 -9.29 -4.65 -58.28
C LEU A 1024 -7.96 -5.36 -58.50
N ALA A 1025 -7.31 -5.88 -57.46
CA ALA A 1025 -6.10 -6.69 -57.57
C ALA A 1025 -6.41 -8.05 -58.22
N HIS A 1026 -7.49 -8.72 -57.81
CA HIS A 1026 -7.98 -9.93 -58.49
C HIS A 1026 -8.41 -9.64 -59.93
N GLY A 1027 -9.10 -8.53 -60.18
CA GLY A 1027 -9.48 -8.09 -61.53
C GLY A 1027 -8.26 -7.79 -62.41
N LEU A 1028 -7.23 -7.13 -61.87
CA LEU A 1028 -5.96 -6.88 -62.55
C LEU A 1028 -5.16 -8.17 -62.77
N GLN A 1029 -5.23 -9.14 -61.85
CA GLN A 1029 -4.57 -10.44 -62.01
C GLN A 1029 -5.28 -11.31 -63.05
N SER A 1030 -6.62 -11.29 -63.10
CA SER A 1030 -7.40 -11.89 -64.19
C SER A 1030 -7.05 -11.21 -65.51
N ALA A 1031 -7.18 -9.89 -65.61
CA ALA A 1031 -6.90 -9.15 -66.84
C ALA A 1031 -5.42 -9.27 -67.31
N ARG A 1032 -4.47 -9.52 -66.40
CA ARG A 1032 -3.10 -9.91 -66.75
C ARG A 1032 -3.06 -11.32 -67.32
N HIS A 1033 -3.67 -12.30 -66.67
CA HIS A 1033 -3.76 -13.66 -67.19
C HIS A 1033 -4.46 -13.70 -68.57
N ASP A 1034 -5.55 -12.95 -68.75
CA ASP A 1034 -6.27 -12.78 -70.02
C ASP A 1034 -5.36 -12.11 -71.08
N CYS A 1035 -4.59 -11.08 -70.72
CA CYS A 1035 -3.62 -10.42 -71.61
C CYS A 1035 -2.40 -11.30 -71.95
N ASP A 1036 -1.95 -12.15 -71.04
CA ASP A 1036 -0.84 -13.07 -71.26
C ASP A 1036 -1.32 -14.28 -72.09
N LEU A 1037 -2.55 -14.78 -71.87
CA LEU A 1037 -3.18 -15.80 -72.72
C LEU A 1037 -3.45 -15.28 -74.14
N LEU A 1038 -3.88 -14.01 -74.28
CA LEU A 1038 -3.98 -13.33 -75.58
C LEU A 1038 -2.61 -13.09 -76.22
N ARG A 1039 -1.52 -13.00 -75.43
CA ARG A 1039 -0.16 -12.92 -75.95
C ARG A 1039 0.35 -14.28 -76.41
N GLU A 1040 0.13 -15.34 -75.64
CA GLU A 1040 0.39 -16.72 -76.09
C GLU A 1040 -0.37 -17.00 -77.38
N GLN A 1041 -1.67 -16.68 -77.47
CA GLN A 1041 -2.44 -16.82 -78.73
C GLN A 1041 -1.90 -15.96 -79.88
N PHE A 1042 -1.38 -14.76 -79.61
CA PHE A 1042 -0.76 -13.91 -80.63
C PHE A 1042 0.63 -14.42 -81.06
N GLU A 1043 1.38 -15.03 -80.15
CA GLU A 1043 2.68 -15.65 -80.42
C GLU A 1043 2.50 -17.01 -81.14
N GLU A 1044 1.46 -17.78 -80.81
CA GLU A 1044 0.99 -18.95 -81.58
C GLU A 1044 0.49 -18.55 -82.98
N GLU A 1045 -0.28 -17.47 -83.13
CA GLU A 1045 -0.65 -16.91 -84.44
C GLU A 1045 0.57 -16.42 -85.22
N GLN A 1046 1.56 -15.81 -84.56
CA GLN A 1046 2.83 -15.40 -85.19
C GLN A 1046 3.68 -16.60 -85.62
N GLU A 1047 3.77 -17.65 -84.80
CA GLU A 1047 4.47 -18.89 -85.15
C GLU A 1047 3.72 -19.64 -86.25
N ALA A 1048 2.40 -19.81 -86.17
CA ALA A 1048 1.59 -20.43 -87.22
C ALA A 1048 1.67 -19.63 -88.54
N LYS A 1049 1.72 -18.29 -88.47
CA LYS A 1049 1.99 -17.42 -89.62
C LYS A 1049 3.42 -17.54 -90.13
N ALA A 1050 4.41 -17.69 -89.25
CA ALA A 1050 5.80 -17.92 -89.62
C ALA A 1050 6.00 -19.32 -90.23
N GLU A 1051 5.29 -20.34 -89.74
CA GLU A 1051 5.20 -21.69 -90.29
C GLU A 1051 4.49 -21.68 -91.65
N LEU A 1052 3.39 -20.95 -91.80
CA LEU A 1052 2.74 -20.70 -93.08
C LEU A 1052 3.63 -19.91 -94.04
N GLN A 1053 4.49 -19.01 -93.54
CA GLN A 1053 5.42 -18.23 -94.37
C GLN A 1053 6.68 -19.04 -94.74
N ARG A 1054 7.21 -19.88 -93.83
CA ARG A 1054 8.21 -20.92 -94.11
C ARG A 1054 7.65 -21.93 -95.11
N GLY A 1055 6.40 -22.35 -94.92
CA GLY A 1055 5.64 -23.26 -95.77
C GLY A 1055 5.35 -22.66 -97.14
N MET A 1056 4.97 -21.38 -97.24
CA MET A 1056 4.89 -20.63 -98.49
C MET A 1056 6.26 -20.47 -99.14
N SER A 1057 7.33 -20.21 -98.39
CA SER A 1057 8.68 -20.08 -98.95
C SER A 1057 9.20 -21.43 -99.47
N LYS A 1058 8.90 -22.52 -98.76
CA LYS A 1058 9.19 -23.89 -99.17
C LYS A 1058 8.33 -24.35 -100.34
N ALA A 1059 7.03 -24.06 -100.33
CA ALA A 1059 6.14 -24.30 -101.46
C ALA A 1059 6.51 -23.43 -102.67
N ASN A 1060 7.03 -22.22 -102.48
CA ASN A 1060 7.57 -21.41 -103.59
C ASN A 1060 8.92 -21.93 -104.08
N SER A 1061 9.78 -22.51 -103.23
CA SER A 1061 11.02 -23.17 -103.66
C SER A 1061 10.76 -24.52 -104.32
N GLU A 1062 9.75 -25.26 -103.88
CA GLU A 1062 9.21 -26.46 -104.51
C GLU A 1062 8.51 -26.08 -105.83
N VAL A 1063 7.70 -25.02 -105.90
CA VAL A 1063 7.14 -24.48 -107.16
C VAL A 1063 8.23 -23.94 -108.09
N ALA A 1064 9.34 -23.41 -107.58
CA ALA A 1064 10.50 -23.06 -108.40
C ALA A 1064 11.20 -24.32 -108.94
N GLN A 1065 11.44 -25.34 -108.12
CA GLN A 1065 11.96 -26.63 -108.55
C GLN A 1065 11.03 -27.35 -109.53
N TRP A 1066 9.71 -27.27 -109.32
CA TRP A 1066 8.69 -27.79 -110.23
C TRP A 1066 8.61 -26.97 -111.51
N ARG A 1067 8.78 -25.65 -111.48
CA ARG A 1067 8.94 -24.85 -112.72
C ARG A 1067 10.18 -25.28 -113.49
N THR A 1068 11.35 -25.34 -112.85
CA THR A 1068 12.57 -25.80 -113.53
C THR A 1068 12.48 -27.26 -114.01
N LYS A 1069 11.73 -28.13 -113.30
CA LYS A 1069 11.39 -29.47 -113.79
C LYS A 1069 10.43 -29.43 -114.98
N TYR A 1070 9.26 -28.80 -114.88
CA TYR A 1070 8.27 -28.77 -115.97
C TYR A 1070 8.66 -27.92 -117.18
N GLU A 1071 9.60 -26.97 -117.04
CA GLU A 1071 10.26 -26.29 -118.17
C GLU A 1071 11.27 -27.20 -118.90
N THR A 1072 11.75 -28.26 -118.24
CA THR A 1072 12.75 -29.20 -118.80
C THR A 1072 12.13 -30.55 -119.23
N ASP A 1073 11.20 -31.09 -118.44
CA ASP A 1073 10.48 -32.36 -118.64
C ASP A 1073 9.19 -32.20 -119.47
N ALA A 1074 9.26 -31.32 -120.49
CA ALA A 1074 8.37 -31.23 -121.65
C ALA A 1074 6.93 -30.73 -121.39
N ILE A 1075 6.15 -30.24 -122.37
CA ILE A 1075 6.16 -30.38 -123.84
C ILE A 1075 5.98 -31.85 -124.31
N GLN A 1076 5.36 -32.70 -123.48
CA GLN A 1076 4.77 -33.97 -123.88
C GLN A 1076 3.46 -34.20 -123.13
N ARG A 1077 2.33 -34.15 -123.86
CA ARG A 1077 1.00 -34.70 -123.49
C ARG A 1077 0.34 -34.02 -122.26
N THR A 1078 -0.80 -33.34 -122.31
CA THR A 1078 -1.95 -33.32 -123.27
C THR A 1078 -2.49 -34.72 -123.60
N GLU A 1079 -3.69 -35.00 -123.09
CA GLU A 1079 -4.35 -36.33 -123.04
C GLU A 1079 -3.62 -37.29 -122.06
N GLU A 1080 -4.26 -37.93 -121.07
CA GLU A 1080 -5.69 -38.12 -120.71
C GLU A 1080 -6.05 -37.28 -119.45
N LEU A 1081 -7.19 -36.59 -119.31
CA LEU A 1081 -8.61 -36.97 -119.38
C LEU A 1081 -9.15 -37.72 -118.14
N GLU A 1082 -9.88 -36.97 -117.31
CA GLU A 1082 -10.97 -37.37 -116.39
C GLU A 1082 -10.90 -38.70 -115.62
N GLU A 1083 -10.74 -38.62 -114.30
CA GLU A 1083 -11.62 -39.39 -113.41
C GLU A 1083 -12.11 -38.57 -112.21
N SER A 1084 -13.36 -38.10 -112.30
CA SER A 1084 -14.02 -37.33 -111.25
C SER A 1084 -14.68 -38.24 -110.22
N LYS A 1085 -14.23 -38.23 -108.95
CA LYS A 1085 -15.05 -38.42 -107.71
C LYS A 1085 -14.25 -38.28 -106.40
N CYS A 1086 -14.16 -37.06 -105.85
CA CYS A 1086 -14.13 -36.88 -104.39
C CYS A 1086 -14.83 -35.59 -103.90
N PHE A 1087 -15.54 -34.88 -104.79
CA PHE A 1087 -16.19 -33.58 -104.51
C PHE A 1087 -17.39 -33.65 -103.52
N PHE A 1088 -17.64 -34.83 -102.94
CA PHE A 1088 -18.79 -35.12 -102.07
C PHE A 1088 -18.46 -35.00 -100.56
N PHE A 1089 -17.19 -35.01 -100.16
CA PHE A 1089 -16.80 -34.82 -98.76
C PHE A 1089 -16.80 -33.34 -98.34
N GLN A 1090 -16.27 -32.44 -99.19
CA GLN A 1090 -16.16 -31.00 -98.90
C GLN A 1090 -17.52 -30.37 -98.51
N THR A 1091 -18.59 -30.72 -99.22
CA THR A 1091 -19.93 -30.13 -99.05
C THR A 1091 -20.73 -30.71 -97.87
N GLU A 1092 -20.25 -31.78 -97.23
CA GLU A 1092 -20.79 -32.32 -95.97
C GLU A 1092 -20.19 -31.60 -94.75
N GLU A 1093 -18.94 -31.14 -94.86
CA GLU A 1093 -18.20 -30.49 -93.78
C GLU A 1093 -18.58 -29.00 -93.64
N ASP A 1094 -18.68 -28.27 -94.76
CA ASP A 1094 -19.14 -26.86 -94.78
C ASP A 1094 -20.53 -26.69 -94.14
N LYS A 1095 -21.45 -27.63 -94.38
CA LYS A 1095 -22.80 -27.60 -93.76
C LYS A 1095 -22.75 -27.76 -92.24
N LYS A 1096 -21.84 -28.58 -91.71
CA LYS A 1096 -21.65 -28.76 -90.27
C LYS A 1096 -21.03 -27.52 -89.63
N ASN A 1097 -20.12 -26.85 -90.34
CA ASN A 1097 -19.52 -25.59 -89.91
C ASN A 1097 -20.53 -24.43 -89.89
N VAL A 1098 -21.36 -24.27 -90.94
CA VAL A 1098 -22.45 -23.27 -90.96
C VAL A 1098 -23.45 -23.53 -89.82
N THR A 1099 -23.80 -24.80 -89.57
CA THR A 1099 -24.71 -25.15 -88.46
C THR A 1099 -24.10 -24.79 -87.09
N ARG A 1100 -22.81 -25.07 -86.86
CA ARG A 1100 -22.09 -24.67 -85.65
C ARG A 1100 -22.00 -23.14 -85.47
N LEU A 1101 -21.80 -22.39 -86.56
CA LEU A 1101 -21.76 -20.93 -86.52
C LEU A 1101 -23.12 -20.34 -86.13
N GLN A 1102 -24.23 -20.85 -86.68
CA GLN A 1102 -25.57 -20.41 -86.27
C GLN A 1102 -25.84 -20.71 -84.79
N ASP A 1103 -25.51 -21.93 -84.36
CA ASP A 1103 -25.69 -22.38 -82.97
C ASP A 1103 -24.84 -21.55 -81.97
N LEU A 1104 -23.70 -21.02 -82.41
CA LEU A 1104 -22.87 -20.07 -81.64
C LEU A 1104 -23.47 -18.64 -81.64
N VAL A 1105 -23.97 -18.16 -82.77
CA VAL A 1105 -24.65 -16.86 -82.90
C VAL A 1105 -25.88 -16.80 -82.00
N ASP A 1106 -26.70 -17.85 -82.00
CA ASP A 1106 -27.93 -17.91 -81.19
C ASP A 1106 -27.62 -17.93 -79.68
N LYS A 1107 -26.54 -18.64 -79.27
CA LYS A 1107 -26.02 -18.61 -77.89
C LYS A 1107 -25.46 -17.25 -77.49
N LEU A 1108 -24.81 -16.54 -78.40
CA LEU A 1108 -24.33 -15.17 -78.16
C LEU A 1108 -25.50 -14.17 -78.07
N GLN A 1109 -26.52 -14.28 -78.93
CA GLN A 1109 -27.73 -13.45 -78.85
C GLN A 1109 -28.52 -13.69 -77.55
N LEU A 1110 -28.57 -14.94 -77.05
CA LEU A 1110 -29.14 -15.25 -75.74
C LEU A 1110 -28.34 -14.61 -74.60
N LYS A 1111 -27.01 -14.67 -74.62
CA LYS A 1111 -26.16 -13.97 -73.64
C LYS A 1111 -26.32 -12.45 -73.69
N VAL A 1112 -26.39 -11.86 -74.88
CA VAL A 1112 -26.64 -10.41 -75.05
C VAL A 1112 -28.01 -10.00 -74.51
N LYS A 1113 -29.06 -10.80 -74.73
CA LYS A 1113 -30.37 -10.58 -74.09
C LYS A 1113 -30.32 -10.69 -72.57
N ALA A 1114 -29.59 -11.66 -72.03
CA ALA A 1114 -29.42 -11.82 -70.58
C ALA A 1114 -28.70 -10.60 -69.96
N TYR A 1115 -27.56 -10.19 -70.52
CA TYR A 1115 -26.82 -9.02 -70.04
C TYR A 1115 -27.61 -7.71 -70.22
N LYS A 1116 -28.36 -7.53 -71.32
CA LYS A 1116 -29.20 -6.34 -71.49
C LYS A 1116 -30.28 -6.26 -70.43
N ARG A 1117 -30.97 -7.37 -70.15
CA ARG A 1117 -31.95 -7.45 -69.06
C ARG A 1117 -31.31 -7.17 -67.69
N GLN A 1118 -30.11 -7.70 -67.45
CA GLN A 1118 -29.39 -7.48 -66.19
C GLN A 1118 -28.93 -6.02 -66.01
N ALA A 1119 -28.64 -5.31 -67.11
CA ALA A 1119 -28.40 -3.87 -67.10
C ALA A 1119 -29.69 -3.06 -66.89
N GLU A 1120 -30.79 -3.43 -67.54
CA GLU A 1120 -32.11 -2.79 -67.35
C GLU A 1120 -32.61 -2.93 -65.90
N GLU A 1121 -32.49 -4.12 -65.30
CA GLU A 1121 -32.85 -4.37 -63.89
C GLU A 1121 -31.92 -3.63 -62.90
N ALA A 1122 -30.67 -3.37 -63.27
CA ALA A 1122 -29.74 -2.54 -62.48
C ALA A 1122 -30.03 -1.04 -62.61
N GLU A 1123 -30.40 -0.56 -63.80
CA GLU A 1123 -30.79 0.83 -64.05
C GLU A 1123 -32.13 1.17 -63.36
N GLU A 1124 -33.09 0.25 -63.32
CA GLU A 1124 -34.33 0.41 -62.57
C GLU A 1124 -34.07 0.51 -61.05
N GLN A 1125 -33.20 -0.34 -60.50
CA GLN A 1125 -32.77 -0.24 -59.10
C GLN A 1125 -32.07 1.09 -58.82
N ALA A 1126 -31.12 1.51 -59.67
CA ALA A 1126 -30.43 2.79 -59.52
C ALA A 1126 -31.40 3.99 -59.51
N ASN A 1127 -32.41 3.98 -60.38
CA ASN A 1127 -33.45 5.01 -60.40
C ASN A 1127 -34.35 4.99 -59.15
N VAL A 1128 -34.68 3.81 -58.61
CA VAL A 1128 -35.41 3.69 -57.33
C VAL A 1128 -34.58 4.24 -56.16
N HIS A 1129 -33.26 4.01 -56.15
CA HIS A 1129 -32.37 4.60 -55.15
C HIS A 1129 -32.25 6.13 -55.31
N LEU A 1130 -32.09 6.63 -56.54
CA LEU A 1130 -32.06 8.08 -56.82
C LEU A 1130 -33.36 8.78 -56.41
N SER A 1131 -34.50 8.14 -56.63
CA SER A 1131 -35.82 8.62 -56.17
C SER A 1131 -35.92 8.68 -54.64
N LYS A 1132 -35.35 7.70 -53.92
CA LYS A 1132 -35.32 7.72 -52.45
C LYS A 1132 -34.41 8.84 -51.91
N CYS A 1133 -33.22 9.03 -52.50
CA CYS A 1133 -32.32 10.11 -52.10
C CYS A 1133 -32.96 11.50 -52.28
N ARG A 1134 -33.62 11.76 -53.43
CA ARG A 1134 -34.35 13.02 -53.64
C ARG A 1134 -35.48 13.23 -52.63
N LYS A 1135 -36.16 12.15 -52.22
CA LYS A 1135 -37.25 12.23 -51.24
C LYS A 1135 -36.72 12.53 -49.83
N ILE A 1136 -35.63 11.87 -49.42
CA ILE A 1136 -34.93 12.15 -48.15
C ILE A 1136 -34.38 13.58 -48.14
N GLN A 1137 -33.84 14.07 -49.26
CA GLN A 1137 -33.35 15.44 -49.39
C GLN A 1137 -34.47 16.47 -49.22
N HIS A 1138 -35.63 16.27 -49.83
CA HIS A 1138 -36.81 17.14 -49.64
C HIS A 1138 -37.39 17.04 -48.21
N GLU A 1139 -37.35 15.85 -47.59
CA GLU A 1139 -37.75 15.66 -46.19
C GLU A 1139 -36.77 16.33 -45.20
N LEU A 1140 -35.50 16.47 -45.59
CA LEU A 1140 -34.46 17.23 -44.87
C LEU A 1140 -34.66 18.75 -45.04
N GLU A 1141 -34.86 19.24 -46.27
CA GLU A 1141 -35.13 20.65 -46.55
C GLU A 1141 -36.40 21.13 -45.81
N GLU A 1142 -37.48 20.33 -45.79
CA GLU A 1142 -38.65 20.61 -44.93
C GLU A 1142 -38.34 20.58 -43.43
N ALA A 1143 -37.36 19.79 -42.97
CA ALA A 1143 -36.96 19.74 -41.56
C ALA A 1143 -36.15 20.98 -41.17
N GLU A 1144 -35.28 21.47 -42.05
CA GLU A 1144 -34.53 22.72 -41.88
C GLU A 1144 -35.46 23.94 -41.88
N GLU A 1145 -36.40 24.07 -42.83
CA GLU A 1145 -37.41 25.15 -42.77
C GLU A 1145 -38.24 25.13 -41.47
N ARG A 1146 -38.58 23.93 -40.96
CA ARG A 1146 -39.28 23.80 -39.67
C ARG A 1146 -38.40 24.19 -38.48
N ALA A 1147 -37.10 23.94 -38.53
CA ALA A 1147 -36.14 24.38 -37.51
C ALA A 1147 -36.00 25.91 -37.51
N ASP A 1148 -35.81 26.52 -38.68
CA ASP A 1148 -35.71 27.98 -38.85
C ASP A 1148 -37.00 28.70 -38.40
N ILE A 1149 -38.18 28.14 -38.72
CA ILE A 1149 -39.46 28.67 -38.26
C ILE A 1149 -39.57 28.55 -36.72
N ALA A 1150 -39.11 27.44 -36.13
CA ALA A 1150 -39.11 27.28 -34.67
C ALA A 1150 -38.14 28.24 -33.98
N GLU A 1151 -36.92 28.42 -34.49
CA GLU A 1151 -35.96 29.38 -33.96
C GLU A 1151 -36.44 30.83 -34.14
N SER A 1152 -37.06 31.17 -35.29
CA SER A 1152 -37.72 32.46 -35.51
C SER A 1152 -38.82 32.73 -34.48
N GLN A 1153 -39.61 31.70 -34.11
CA GLN A 1153 -40.64 31.81 -33.07
C GLN A 1153 -40.03 31.95 -31.66
N VAL A 1154 -39.00 31.16 -31.32
CA VAL A 1154 -38.29 31.27 -30.04
C VAL A 1154 -37.64 32.65 -29.88
N ASN A 1155 -37.01 33.19 -30.92
CA ASN A 1155 -36.41 34.51 -30.88
C ASN A 1155 -37.47 35.64 -30.84
N LYS A 1156 -38.64 35.48 -31.47
CA LYS A 1156 -39.81 36.39 -31.29
C LYS A 1156 -40.40 36.32 -29.87
N LEU A 1157 -40.39 35.14 -29.23
CA LEU A 1157 -40.82 34.99 -27.82
C LEU A 1157 -39.80 35.61 -26.85
N ARG A 1158 -38.50 35.43 -27.08
CA ARG A 1158 -37.41 36.10 -26.33
C ARG A 1158 -37.45 37.63 -26.49
N ALA A 1159 -37.81 38.15 -27.66
CA ALA A 1159 -38.05 39.58 -27.85
C ALA A 1159 -39.24 40.07 -27.03
N LYS A 1160 -40.38 39.36 -27.07
CA LYS A 1160 -41.58 39.71 -26.28
C LYS A 1160 -41.36 39.65 -24.77
N SER A 1161 -40.60 38.67 -24.25
CA SER A 1161 -40.31 38.59 -22.82
C SER A 1161 -39.45 39.76 -22.34
N ARG A 1162 -38.49 40.22 -23.16
CA ARG A 1162 -37.69 41.43 -22.88
C ARG A 1162 -38.53 42.71 -22.81
N ASP A 1163 -39.55 42.83 -23.66
CA ASP A 1163 -40.40 44.03 -23.73
C ASP A 1163 -41.43 44.07 -22.60
N SER A 1164 -42.01 42.92 -22.23
CA SER A 1164 -42.96 42.81 -21.11
C SER A 1164 -42.35 43.08 -19.71
N GLY A 1165 -41.02 43.07 -19.59
CA GLY A 1165 -40.32 43.30 -18.32
C GLY A 1165 -40.25 44.74 -17.84
N LYS A 1166 -40.54 45.75 -18.68
CA LYS A 1166 -40.40 47.18 -18.34
C LYS A 1166 -41.68 47.87 -17.86
N GLY A 1167 -42.76 47.11 -17.62
CA GLY A 1167 -44.11 47.67 -17.42
C GLY A 1167 -44.68 47.66 -15.99
N LYS A 1168 -43.94 47.19 -14.96
CA LYS A 1168 -44.47 47.00 -13.60
C LYS A 1168 -43.45 47.23 -12.47
N GLU A 1169 -43.03 48.48 -12.30
CA GLU A 1169 -42.39 48.94 -11.05
C GLU A 1169 -42.59 50.47 -10.88
N SER A 1170 -43.86 50.89 -10.96
CA SER A 1170 -44.26 52.31 -10.82
C SER A 1170 -45.70 52.49 -10.30
N ALA A 1171 -46.15 51.60 -9.40
CA ALA A 1171 -47.32 51.79 -8.56
C ALA A 1171 -47.23 50.89 -7.32
N GLU A 1172 -47.43 51.49 -6.14
CA GLU A 1172 -47.34 50.91 -4.77
C GLU A 1172 -45.94 50.47 -4.30
#